data_AF-A0A260ZBZ5-F1
#
_entry.id   AF-A0A260ZBZ5-F1
#
_cell.length_a   1.000
_cell.length_b   1.000
_cell.length_c   1.000
_cell.angle_alpha   90.00
_cell.angle_beta   90.00
_cell.angle_gamma   90.00
#
_symmetry.space_group_name_H-M   'P 1'
#
loop_
_entity.id
_entity.type
_entity.pdbx_description
1 polymer ?
#
loop_
_entity_poly.entity_id
_entity_poly.type
_entity_poly.pdbx_seq_one_letter_code
_entity_poly.pdbx_strand_id
1 'polypeptide(L)'
;MIKTGLTLLLLATFATCQKKTAALVSAEGEAPSIKVIKTTGSLLTAIDVSKSDLDWEQIQAQQEENKKKRELPTVVSDEYIAEKVDEPPSAEAEAEFQRGMSYIERGKGHGREGRVAAHRVFERAAAQGHQEAKKAIAFSQMFGDYSRWSIQEAKTVFEELESNGSPDAQLALGFLHGAGIGVEKSNQAKALVYYMFSALGGNPLAQMAMGFRYSQGVGVPQNCETALSYYQKVAKTVVDNVKFTTGQTIQRVRLTDETDPTIHMQPGTAPLESNLVEYYKMLAEKGDTSAQLGLGQIYLAGGRGLNQNFELAVRYLTAAAESGSSDALTYLGKMYLDGTPFTPKDYQKAFEYLMKSADKSSPSAQAVLGAMYMKGKGVKKNIEKALKLLTLSADKKNADGQMYLAELNYKGVPTSEGNKRDFKKSVKLYQLASQNGHILAYYNLAQMHATGTGVPRSCTHAVDLFKSVAERGRWGEKLMEAHSAYKENRHDEAAMKYLFMAELGYEVAQTNLAFILDRGEATALFSGPKDNNLERAFLNWQRSANQEYPAARVKLGDYYYYGLGTEVDHSLAFSNYKTAVDRHGVAQAMFNLGYMHEVGEGITRDLYLAKRFYDQAIEHSQDAYMPAKLALTKLAVVFYLEELNKLPLISFLEKTIGPRWDSILMSMASLLPLVQTRSNTVNFFMRRSGPELWKTLTSVSKSGQKKGRRNTRQPIRPLNRFYRIGSSPMKVEFAGLNAPMRMNQDQGLLSIAEQTEDEIRDSMGGVKKILEEKDTGKKKRNREKLHPMERGFSGTQLVGQKLGAPPPVDGVDFDDFETYCLEVKRTSNMTNVFGRVHTMSALVVTGNGRGLAGYAVGKAPIHRTTTAIINGMGMASRKIFHVELHEGRTIYQDFYAECRNTRVFAQRRPRGFGLTCHPRLIKICEAIGIKDIYVKVEGSTKNYLALTHAFVTGLLNQETHQQLAERKGLHVVEMSPSRHFLPQIVASPISAELKTEETLEALDRLNLDDFYGEGRYPLRKPKALPFFSNLEGHLDARWRKHPFRNQESTMIRLIADNMVPRWTRDARAAWAEQRNERMTTGVEPMPLGIGLSHVVPKKED
;
A
#
# COMPACT_ATOMS: atom_id res chain seq x y z
N MET A 1 15.82 -4.90 -51.23
CA MET A 1 16.25 -3.78 -52.12
C MET A 1 15.00 -2.93 -52.32
N ILE A 2 14.65 -1.94 -51.48
CA ILE A 2 15.23 -0.62 -51.19
C ILE A 2 15.39 0.26 -52.44
N LYS A 3 14.72 1.44 -52.38
CA LYS A 3 14.69 2.62 -53.27
C LYS A 3 13.62 2.54 -54.37
N THR A 4 12.72 3.49 -54.60
CA THR A 4 12.55 4.88 -54.11
C THR A 4 11.18 5.33 -54.62
N GLY A 5 10.32 5.85 -53.76
CA GLY A 5 8.99 6.35 -54.13
C GLY A 5 8.52 7.38 -53.12
N LEU A 6 9.16 8.55 -53.12
CA LEU A 6 8.71 9.72 -52.36
C LEU A 6 9.22 11.00 -53.06
N THR A 7 8.70 11.25 -54.25
CA THR A 7 8.96 12.47 -55.05
C THR A 7 7.67 13.20 -55.43
N LEU A 8 6.62 13.07 -54.60
CA LEU A 8 5.32 13.72 -54.81
C LEU A 8 4.73 14.14 -53.46
N LEU A 9 5.32 15.14 -52.78
CA LEU A 9 4.68 15.93 -51.71
C LEU A 9 5.56 17.06 -51.14
N LEU A 10 6.37 17.74 -51.98
CA LEU A 10 7.20 18.88 -51.53
C LEU A 10 7.23 20.06 -52.52
N LEU A 11 6.11 20.34 -53.20
CA LEU A 11 5.99 21.48 -54.12
C LEU A 11 4.67 22.27 -54.02
N ALA A 12 4.03 22.31 -52.85
CA ALA A 12 2.92 23.22 -52.61
C ALA A 12 2.87 23.64 -51.14
N THR A 13 3.61 24.69 -50.77
CA THR A 13 3.28 25.71 -49.75
C THR A 13 4.47 26.66 -49.54
N PHE A 14 4.92 27.31 -50.61
CA PHE A 14 5.75 28.53 -50.53
C PHE A 14 5.31 29.49 -51.63
N ALA A 15 4.06 29.97 -51.53
CA ALA A 15 3.57 31.16 -52.21
C ALA A 15 2.18 31.47 -51.65
N THR A 16 2.09 32.50 -50.81
CA THR A 16 0.99 33.50 -50.74
C THR A 16 1.03 34.19 -49.37
N CYS A 17 1.88 35.20 -49.26
CA CYS A 17 1.64 36.30 -48.34
C CYS A 17 1.98 37.59 -49.08
N GLN A 18 0.99 38.20 -49.73
CA GLN A 18 0.78 39.65 -49.72
C GLN A 18 -0.56 40.05 -50.39
N LYS A 19 -1.39 40.68 -49.55
CA LYS A 19 -2.42 41.70 -49.84
C LYS A 19 -3.69 41.34 -50.62
N LYS A 20 -4.82 41.42 -49.89
CA LYS A 20 -5.98 42.32 -50.17
C LYS A 20 -7.06 42.07 -49.11
N THR A 21 -7.23 42.93 -48.11
CA THR A 21 -8.35 43.89 -47.89
C THR A 21 -8.45 44.00 -46.35
N ALA A 22 -8.82 45.07 -45.67
CA ALA A 22 -9.54 46.28 -46.01
C ALA A 22 -9.07 47.45 -45.12
N ALA A 23 -9.26 48.67 -45.63
CA ALA A 23 -9.28 49.90 -44.84
C ALA A 23 -10.58 49.99 -44.03
N LEU A 24 -10.63 50.98 -43.11
CA LEU A 24 -11.79 51.48 -42.34
C LEU A 24 -12.12 50.60 -41.12
N VAL A 25 -12.13 51.06 -39.87
CA VAL A 25 -12.43 52.38 -39.30
C VAL A 25 -11.79 52.48 -37.91
N SER A 26 -11.37 53.69 -37.57
CA SER A 26 -11.04 54.18 -36.23
C SER A 26 -12.27 54.11 -35.33
N ALA A 27 -12.13 53.52 -34.15
CA ALA A 27 -12.93 53.90 -33.00
C ALA A 27 -12.16 53.53 -31.72
N GLU A 28 -11.55 54.55 -31.13
CA GLU A 28 -11.25 54.59 -29.71
C GLU A 28 -12.56 54.33 -28.94
N GLY A 29 -12.53 53.36 -28.03
CA GLY A 29 -13.62 53.05 -27.12
C GLY A 29 -13.02 52.64 -25.79
N GLU A 30 -13.32 53.44 -24.77
CA GLU A 30 -12.79 53.38 -23.41
C GLU A 30 -12.86 51.99 -22.78
N ALA A 31 -11.81 51.65 -22.03
CA ALA A 31 -11.78 50.46 -21.19
C ALA A 31 -12.82 50.57 -20.06
N PRO A 32 -13.74 49.59 -19.89
CA PRO A 32 -14.40 49.41 -18.61
C PRO A 32 -13.45 48.69 -17.66
N SER A 33 -13.22 49.30 -16.50
CA SER A 33 -12.48 48.74 -15.37
C SER A 33 -12.97 47.34 -15.01
N ILE A 34 -12.14 46.33 -15.22
CA ILE A 34 -12.39 44.96 -14.76
C ILE A 34 -12.17 44.94 -13.24
N LYS A 35 -13.27 44.85 -12.48
CA LYS A 35 -13.22 44.45 -11.07
C LYS A 35 -12.80 42.98 -11.00
N VAL A 36 -11.62 42.74 -10.42
CA VAL A 36 -11.16 41.41 -10.03
C VAL A 36 -12.09 40.87 -8.94
N ILE A 37 -12.97 39.93 -9.28
CA ILE A 37 -13.70 39.11 -8.30
C ILE A 37 -12.86 37.86 -8.06
N LYS A 38 -12.22 37.78 -6.89
CA LYS A 38 -11.59 36.56 -6.38
C LYS A 38 -12.69 35.56 -6.06
N THR A 39 -12.80 34.47 -6.82
CA THR A 39 -13.65 33.33 -6.45
C THR A 39 -12.88 32.37 -5.55
N THR A 40 -12.99 32.60 -4.24
CA THR A 40 -12.74 31.58 -3.21
C THR A 40 -14.07 31.24 -2.54
N GLY A 41 -14.51 29.98 -2.66
CA GLY A 41 -15.44 29.34 -1.72
C GLY A 41 -16.94 29.48 -1.99
N SER A 42 -17.64 28.34 -1.82
CA SER A 42 -19.04 28.24 -1.37
C SER A 42 -20.15 28.87 -2.22
N LEU A 43 -20.83 28.06 -3.04
CA LEU A 43 -22.17 28.37 -3.55
C LEU A 43 -23.22 28.05 -2.47
N LEU A 44 -23.48 29.03 -1.61
CA LEU A 44 -24.79 29.25 -0.96
C LEU A 44 -25.33 30.52 -1.61
N THR A 45 -26.39 30.38 -2.42
CA THR A 45 -27.07 31.51 -3.03
C THR A 45 -27.94 32.20 -1.98
N ALA A 46 -27.45 33.32 -1.45
CA ALA A 46 -28.30 34.35 -0.84
C ALA A 46 -28.86 35.22 -1.97
N ILE A 47 -30.18 35.21 -2.12
CA ILE A 47 -30.92 36.11 -3.00
C ILE A 47 -31.14 37.40 -2.20
N ASP A 48 -30.41 38.47 -2.51
CA ASP A 48 -30.73 39.81 -2.03
C ASP A 48 -31.90 40.35 -2.87
N VAL A 49 -33.12 40.21 -2.35
CA VAL A 49 -34.31 40.90 -2.86
C VAL A 49 -34.37 42.28 -2.19
N SER A 50 -34.22 43.34 -2.99
CA SER A 50 -34.45 44.72 -2.56
C SER A 50 -35.90 44.91 -2.11
N LYS A 51 -36.06 45.57 -0.97
CA LYS A 51 -37.31 45.65 -0.19
C LYS A 51 -38.47 46.44 -0.84
N SER A 52 -38.35 46.88 -2.10
CA SER A 52 -39.31 47.76 -2.76
C SER A 52 -40.24 47.09 -3.77
N ASP A 53 -40.00 45.84 -4.15
CA ASP A 53 -40.71 45.22 -5.29
C ASP A 53 -41.54 43.97 -4.87
N LEU A 54 -41.86 43.85 -3.59
CA LEU A 54 -42.68 42.75 -3.06
C LEU A 54 -44.10 43.25 -2.78
N ASP A 55 -45.03 42.92 -3.69
CA ASP A 55 -46.47 43.09 -3.48
C ASP A 55 -46.94 42.18 -2.33
N TRP A 56 -47.10 42.77 -1.15
CA TRP A 56 -47.45 42.06 0.08
C TRP A 56 -48.81 41.35 0.00
N GLU A 57 -49.74 41.86 -0.82
CA GLU A 57 -51.05 41.23 -1.03
C GLU A 57 -50.94 39.90 -1.79
N GLN A 58 -50.07 39.81 -2.79
CA GLN A 58 -49.87 38.60 -3.57
C GLN A 58 -49.19 37.51 -2.73
N ILE A 59 -48.27 37.91 -1.86
CA ILE A 59 -47.59 37.01 -0.92
C ILE A 59 -48.55 36.52 0.15
N GLN A 60 -49.45 37.37 0.65
CA GLN A 60 -50.48 36.95 1.61
C GLN A 60 -51.49 36.00 0.98
N ALA A 61 -51.93 36.24 -0.26
CA ALA A 61 -52.79 35.32 -1.00
C ALA A 61 -52.11 33.95 -1.23
N GLN A 62 -50.82 33.95 -1.60
CA GLN A 62 -50.04 32.73 -1.75
C GLN A 62 -49.83 32.01 -0.41
N GLN A 63 -49.68 32.77 0.69
CA GLN A 63 -49.54 32.22 2.03
C GLN A 63 -50.86 31.65 2.55
N GLU A 64 -52.02 32.27 2.28
CA GLU A 64 -53.32 31.70 2.63
C GLU A 64 -53.66 30.47 1.79
N GLU A 65 -53.30 30.45 0.50
CA GLU A 65 -53.45 29.27 -0.35
C GLU A 65 -52.53 28.13 0.14
N ASN A 66 -51.29 28.46 0.53
CA ASN A 66 -50.37 27.50 1.14
C ASN A 66 -50.79 27.10 2.56
N LYS A 67 -51.53 27.93 3.30
CA LYS A 67 -52.07 27.63 4.64
C LYS A 67 -53.27 26.70 4.53
N LYS A 68 -54.16 26.91 3.55
CA LYS A 68 -55.22 25.96 3.17
C LYS A 68 -54.66 24.62 2.67
N LYS A 69 -53.52 24.61 1.99
CA LYS A 69 -52.81 23.37 1.60
C LYS A 69 -51.99 22.73 2.75
N ARG A 70 -51.76 23.45 3.85
CA ARG A 70 -50.96 23.01 5.02
C ARG A 70 -51.79 22.60 6.23
N GLU A 71 -53.12 22.68 6.17
CA GLU A 71 -53.98 21.94 7.08
C GLU A 71 -53.86 20.45 6.75
N LEU A 72 -52.79 19.84 7.27
CA LEU A 72 -52.72 18.39 7.43
C LEU A 72 -53.89 17.96 8.32
N PRO A 73 -54.55 16.83 8.00
CA PRO A 73 -55.57 16.28 8.87
C PRO A 73 -54.98 16.03 10.25
N THR A 74 -55.74 16.38 11.28
CA THR A 74 -55.49 16.05 12.69
C THR A 74 -55.03 14.61 12.79
N VAL A 75 -53.89 14.41 13.45
CA VAL A 75 -53.30 13.11 13.75
C VAL A 75 -54.33 12.25 14.47
N VAL A 76 -55.01 11.41 13.69
CA VAL A 76 -55.66 10.20 14.18
C VAL A 76 -54.53 9.17 14.25
N SER A 77 -54.30 8.71 15.46
CA SER A 77 -53.43 7.60 15.80
C SER A 77 -53.70 6.38 14.93
N ASP A 78 -52.62 5.78 14.43
CA ASP A 78 -52.47 4.36 14.09
C ASP A 78 -53.39 3.75 13.02
N GLU A 79 -53.75 4.49 11.98
CA GLU A 79 -54.27 3.91 10.74
C GLU A 79 -53.51 4.48 9.53
N TYR A 80 -53.15 3.62 8.57
CA TYR A 80 -52.36 3.83 7.33
C TYR A 80 -50.85 3.49 7.39
N ILE A 81 -50.55 2.18 7.35
CA ILE A 81 -50.34 1.51 6.06
C ILE A 81 -51.15 0.21 6.12
N ALA A 82 -52.37 0.22 5.61
CA ALA A 82 -52.95 -1.04 5.15
C ALA A 82 -52.03 -1.50 4.02
N GLU A 83 -51.18 -2.49 4.31
CA GLU A 83 -50.43 -3.22 3.30
C GLU A 83 -51.45 -3.57 2.21
N LYS A 84 -51.30 -3.02 0.99
CA LYS A 84 -52.00 -3.59 -0.16
C LYS A 84 -51.49 -5.03 -0.20
N VAL A 85 -52.26 -5.95 0.38
CA VAL A 85 -52.00 -7.37 0.27
C VAL A 85 -52.05 -7.63 -1.22
N ASP A 86 -50.88 -7.88 -1.81
CA ASP A 86 -50.77 -8.22 -3.22
C ASP A 86 -51.79 -9.33 -3.48
N GLU A 87 -52.75 -9.08 -4.38
CA GLU A 87 -53.59 -10.16 -4.87
C GLU A 87 -52.62 -11.19 -5.48
N PRO A 88 -52.62 -12.44 -5.00
CA PRO A 88 -51.69 -13.44 -5.51
C PRO A 88 -51.89 -13.53 -7.03
N PRO A 89 -50.80 -13.59 -7.81
CA PRO A 89 -50.92 -13.67 -9.26
C PRO A 89 -51.83 -14.84 -9.61
N SER A 90 -52.66 -14.66 -10.64
CA SER A 90 -53.44 -15.77 -11.20
C SER A 90 -52.53 -16.99 -11.37
N ALA A 91 -52.98 -18.16 -10.94
CA ALA A 91 -52.19 -19.39 -11.02
C ALA A 91 -51.72 -19.68 -12.47
N GLU A 92 -52.50 -19.22 -13.46
CA GLU A 92 -52.13 -19.26 -14.87
C GLU A 92 -50.96 -18.33 -15.19
N ALA A 93 -50.97 -17.10 -14.66
CA ALA A 93 -49.93 -16.10 -14.87
C ALA A 93 -48.60 -16.53 -14.25
N GLU A 94 -48.64 -17.10 -13.04
CA GLU A 94 -47.47 -17.69 -12.39
C GLU A 94 -46.93 -18.88 -13.19
N ALA A 95 -47.81 -19.77 -13.67
CA ALA A 95 -47.40 -20.90 -14.50
C ALA A 95 -46.75 -20.45 -15.82
N GLU A 96 -47.27 -19.41 -16.47
CA GLU A 96 -46.63 -18.81 -17.65
C GLU A 96 -45.30 -18.16 -17.32
N PHE A 97 -45.19 -17.42 -16.21
CA PHE A 97 -43.93 -16.86 -15.76
C PHE A 97 -42.87 -17.94 -15.52
N GLN A 98 -43.22 -19.02 -14.82
CA GLN A 98 -42.33 -20.16 -14.60
C GLN A 98 -41.94 -20.86 -15.91
N ARG A 99 -42.86 -20.97 -16.88
CA ARG A 99 -42.54 -21.45 -18.24
C ARG A 99 -41.51 -20.53 -18.90
N GLY A 100 -41.67 -19.21 -18.82
CA GLY A 100 -40.71 -18.22 -19.31
C GLY A 100 -39.34 -18.36 -18.65
N MET A 101 -39.30 -18.49 -17.32
CA MET A 101 -38.07 -18.74 -16.57
C MET A 101 -37.39 -20.05 -16.98
N SER A 102 -38.16 -21.11 -17.26
CA SER A 102 -37.61 -22.38 -17.76
C SER A 102 -36.92 -22.23 -19.12
N TYR A 103 -37.37 -21.32 -19.99
CA TYR A 103 -36.67 -21.01 -21.24
C TYR A 103 -35.33 -20.32 -21.00
N ILE A 104 -35.25 -19.44 -20.00
CA ILE A 104 -33.99 -18.80 -19.59
C ILE A 104 -33.03 -19.82 -18.97
N GLU A 105 -33.54 -20.74 -18.14
CA GLU A 105 -32.73 -21.77 -17.47
C GLU A 105 -32.25 -22.87 -18.42
N ARG A 106 -33.14 -23.39 -19.28
CA ARG A 106 -32.81 -24.37 -20.33
C ARG A 106 -31.97 -23.74 -21.45
N GLY A 107 -32.14 -22.44 -21.69
CA GLY A 107 -31.52 -21.66 -22.76
C GLY A 107 -30.06 -21.26 -22.54
N LYS A 108 -29.32 -21.86 -21.60
CA LYS A 108 -27.85 -21.64 -21.50
C LYS A 108 -27.04 -22.39 -22.56
N GLY A 109 -27.69 -22.77 -23.67
CA GLY A 109 -27.12 -23.32 -24.91
C GLY A 109 -27.88 -22.90 -26.19
N HIS A 110 -29.00 -22.16 -26.08
CA HIS A 110 -29.70 -21.55 -27.22
C HIS A 110 -29.60 -20.03 -27.03
N GLY A 111 -28.94 -19.32 -27.95
CA GLY A 111 -28.58 -17.91 -27.82
C GLY A 111 -29.77 -16.93 -27.73
N ARG A 112 -29.67 -15.77 -28.39
CA ARG A 112 -30.68 -14.70 -28.38
C ARG A 112 -32.13 -15.19 -28.57
N GLU A 113 -32.32 -16.23 -29.39
CA GLU A 113 -33.62 -16.85 -29.69
C GLU A 113 -34.35 -17.42 -28.46
N GLY A 114 -33.65 -18.07 -27.53
CA GLY A 114 -34.26 -18.63 -26.33
C GLY A 114 -34.78 -17.54 -25.40
N ARG A 115 -34.05 -16.43 -25.30
CA ARG A 115 -34.47 -15.25 -24.52
C ARG A 115 -35.63 -14.51 -25.18
N VAL A 116 -35.66 -14.41 -26.51
CA VAL A 116 -36.82 -13.86 -27.26
C VAL A 116 -38.07 -14.72 -27.01
N ALA A 117 -37.94 -16.05 -27.05
CA ALA A 117 -39.05 -16.96 -26.75
C ALA A 117 -39.54 -16.77 -25.29
N ALA A 118 -38.63 -16.64 -24.33
CA ALA A 118 -38.97 -16.34 -22.94
C ALA A 118 -39.75 -15.02 -22.80
N HIS A 119 -39.31 -13.95 -23.47
CA HIS A 119 -39.98 -12.65 -23.44
C HIS A 119 -41.40 -12.70 -24.03
N ARG A 120 -41.65 -13.49 -25.07
CA ARG A 120 -43.03 -13.72 -25.59
C ARG A 120 -43.93 -14.42 -24.57
N VAL A 121 -43.38 -15.26 -23.71
CA VAL A 121 -44.14 -15.89 -22.62
C VAL A 121 -44.36 -14.89 -21.49
N PHE A 122 -43.36 -14.06 -21.18
CA PHE A 122 -43.53 -12.97 -20.20
C PHE A 122 -44.58 -11.95 -20.63
N GLU A 123 -44.70 -11.62 -21.92
CA GLU A 123 -45.75 -10.73 -22.42
C GLU A 123 -47.16 -11.26 -22.09
N ARG A 124 -47.38 -12.58 -22.21
CA ARG A 124 -48.65 -13.21 -21.83
C ARG A 124 -48.89 -13.19 -20.32
N ALA A 125 -47.87 -13.50 -19.53
CA ALA A 125 -47.96 -13.42 -18.06
C ALA A 125 -48.19 -11.98 -17.57
N ALA A 126 -47.57 -10.98 -18.22
CA ALA A 126 -47.73 -9.57 -17.90
C ALA A 126 -49.12 -9.04 -18.27
N ALA A 127 -49.69 -9.50 -19.40
CA ALA A 127 -51.07 -9.19 -19.77
C ALA A 127 -52.08 -9.70 -18.73
N GLN A 128 -51.74 -10.78 -18.01
CA GLN A 128 -52.52 -11.31 -16.88
C GLN A 128 -52.20 -10.64 -15.54
N GLY A 129 -51.39 -9.57 -15.52
CA GLY A 129 -51.10 -8.78 -14.32
C GLY A 129 -49.88 -9.22 -13.51
N HIS A 130 -49.10 -10.21 -13.97
CA HIS A 130 -47.92 -10.68 -13.22
C HIS A 130 -46.84 -9.59 -13.09
N GLN A 131 -46.56 -9.16 -11.85
CA GLN A 131 -45.67 -8.02 -11.59
C GLN A 131 -44.22 -8.26 -12.06
N GLU A 132 -43.61 -9.42 -11.76
CA GLU A 132 -42.23 -9.70 -12.19
C GLU A 132 -42.07 -9.81 -13.71
N ALA A 133 -43.09 -10.31 -14.42
CA ALA A 133 -43.12 -10.34 -15.87
C ALA A 133 -43.19 -8.92 -16.44
N LYS A 134 -44.04 -8.04 -15.88
CA LYS A 134 -44.10 -6.62 -16.22
C LYS A 134 -42.74 -5.94 -16.01
N LYS A 135 -42.07 -6.19 -14.87
CA LYS A 135 -40.70 -5.69 -14.59
C LYS A 135 -39.72 -6.14 -15.67
N ALA A 136 -39.67 -7.43 -15.98
CA ALA A 136 -38.76 -8.00 -16.97
C ALA A 136 -38.98 -7.40 -18.38
N ILE A 137 -40.24 -7.18 -18.78
CA ILE A 137 -40.58 -6.53 -20.05
C ILE A 137 -40.15 -5.07 -20.04
N ALA A 138 -40.47 -4.30 -19.00
CA ALA A 138 -40.11 -2.89 -18.91
C ALA A 138 -38.60 -2.68 -19.00
N PHE A 139 -37.80 -3.52 -18.33
CA PHE A 139 -36.34 -3.50 -18.49
C PHE A 139 -35.89 -3.88 -19.92
N SER A 140 -36.52 -4.87 -20.55
CA SER A 140 -36.23 -5.25 -21.93
C SER A 140 -36.56 -4.14 -22.93
N GLN A 141 -37.69 -3.44 -22.73
CA GLN A 141 -38.09 -2.27 -23.52
C GLN A 141 -37.16 -1.08 -23.31
N MET A 142 -36.67 -0.86 -22.08
CA MET A 142 -35.72 0.20 -21.76
C MET A 142 -34.36 -0.05 -22.43
N PHE A 143 -33.88 -1.30 -22.40
CA PHE A 143 -32.56 -1.66 -22.91
C PHE A 143 -32.54 -2.10 -24.38
N GLY A 144 -33.67 -2.40 -25.00
CA GLY A 144 -33.76 -2.81 -26.41
C GLY A 144 -33.31 -4.25 -26.69
N ASP A 145 -33.33 -5.14 -25.69
CA ASP A 145 -32.75 -6.49 -25.81
C ASP A 145 -33.57 -7.45 -26.69
N TYR A 146 -34.82 -7.70 -26.26
CA TYR A 146 -35.68 -8.76 -26.82
C TYR A 146 -37.08 -8.28 -27.20
N SER A 147 -37.47 -7.10 -26.73
CA SER A 147 -38.72 -6.43 -27.09
C SER A 147 -38.43 -5.17 -27.92
N ARG A 148 -39.49 -4.52 -28.41
CA ARG A 148 -39.36 -3.24 -29.10
C ARG A 148 -38.73 -2.21 -28.15
N TRP A 149 -37.72 -1.50 -28.64
CA TRP A 149 -37.07 -0.45 -27.86
C TRP A 149 -38.00 0.76 -27.73
N SER A 150 -38.55 0.98 -26.53
CA SER A 150 -39.50 2.06 -26.22
C SER A 150 -39.32 2.52 -24.78
N ILE A 151 -38.67 3.68 -24.62
CA ILE A 151 -38.34 4.24 -23.31
C ILE A 151 -39.58 4.79 -22.61
N GLN A 152 -40.52 5.37 -23.38
CA GLN A 152 -41.74 5.94 -22.82
C GLN A 152 -42.69 4.85 -22.30
N GLU A 153 -42.88 3.77 -23.07
CA GLU A 153 -43.66 2.61 -22.60
C GLU A 153 -43.04 2.01 -21.34
N ALA A 154 -41.73 1.77 -21.35
CA ALA A 154 -41.02 1.27 -20.18
C ALA A 154 -41.23 2.17 -18.95
N LYS A 155 -41.16 3.50 -19.12
CA LYS A 155 -41.41 4.47 -18.05
C LYS A 155 -42.82 4.36 -17.48
N THR A 156 -43.85 4.27 -18.33
CA THR A 156 -45.23 4.13 -17.84
C THR A 156 -45.43 2.87 -17.01
N VAL A 157 -44.83 1.75 -17.43
CA VAL A 157 -44.86 0.49 -16.67
C VAL A 157 -44.06 0.62 -15.35
N PHE A 158 -42.94 1.35 -15.34
CA PHE A 158 -42.21 1.62 -14.10
C PHE A 158 -42.98 2.51 -13.13
N GLU A 159 -43.72 3.52 -13.61
CA GLU A 159 -44.59 4.37 -12.77
C GLU A 159 -45.74 3.54 -12.17
N GLU A 160 -46.34 2.63 -12.94
CA GLU A 160 -47.33 1.67 -12.43
C GLU A 160 -46.73 0.80 -11.31
N LEU A 161 -45.57 0.19 -11.55
CA LEU A 161 -44.90 -0.68 -10.58
C LEU A 161 -44.36 0.07 -9.36
N GLU A 162 -44.01 1.34 -9.50
CA GLU A 162 -43.60 2.21 -8.40
C GLU A 162 -44.76 2.52 -7.45
N SER A 163 -45.97 2.69 -7.99
CA SER A 163 -47.18 2.82 -7.16
C SER A 163 -47.48 1.56 -6.33
N ASN A 164 -46.94 0.41 -6.74
CA ASN A 164 -46.99 -0.85 -5.99
C ASN A 164 -45.77 -1.05 -5.06
N GLY A 165 -44.86 -0.07 -4.97
CA GLY A 165 -43.69 -0.13 -4.09
C GLY A 165 -42.51 -0.96 -4.62
N SER A 166 -42.45 -1.27 -5.92
CA SER A 166 -41.37 -2.07 -6.50
C SER A 166 -40.01 -1.35 -6.43
N PRO A 167 -38.99 -1.93 -5.75
CA PRO A 167 -37.68 -1.29 -5.64
C PRO A 167 -36.93 -1.27 -6.98
N ASP A 168 -37.16 -2.24 -7.87
CA ASP A 168 -36.54 -2.28 -9.20
C ASP A 168 -37.09 -1.19 -10.12
N ALA A 169 -38.40 -0.90 -10.01
CA ALA A 169 -39.03 0.17 -10.76
C ALA A 169 -38.53 1.54 -10.28
N GLN A 170 -38.41 1.72 -8.97
CA GLN A 170 -37.79 2.92 -8.37
C GLN A 170 -36.33 3.09 -8.84
N LEU A 171 -35.53 2.02 -8.94
CA LEU A 171 -34.19 2.08 -9.52
C LEU A 171 -34.23 2.61 -10.96
N ALA A 172 -35.12 2.07 -11.79
CA ALA A 172 -35.25 2.45 -13.19
C ALA A 172 -35.70 3.91 -13.34
N LEU A 173 -36.70 4.36 -12.57
CA LEU A 173 -37.13 5.76 -12.56
C LEU A 173 -36.04 6.71 -12.05
N GLY A 174 -35.31 6.30 -11.01
CA GLY A 174 -34.15 7.04 -10.51
C GLY A 174 -33.09 7.22 -11.60
N PHE A 175 -32.84 6.16 -12.37
CA PHE A 175 -31.96 6.20 -13.53
C PHE A 175 -32.46 7.09 -14.66
N LEU A 176 -33.73 6.98 -15.07
CA LEU A 176 -34.32 7.80 -16.14
C LEU A 176 -34.27 9.30 -15.79
N HIS A 177 -34.62 9.65 -14.55
CA HIS A 177 -34.54 11.03 -14.05
C HIS A 177 -33.10 11.52 -13.91
N GLY A 178 -32.16 10.67 -13.49
CA GLY A 178 -30.75 11.02 -13.37
C GLY A 178 -30.09 11.24 -14.73
N ALA A 179 -30.33 10.33 -15.68
CA ALA A 179 -29.81 10.41 -17.03
C ALA A 179 -30.51 11.46 -17.92
N GLY A 180 -31.71 11.91 -17.52
CA GLY A 180 -32.56 12.80 -18.32
C GLY A 180 -33.01 12.13 -19.62
N ILE A 181 -33.40 10.86 -19.55
CA ILE A 181 -33.86 10.04 -20.70
C ILE A 181 -35.33 9.69 -20.45
N GLY A 182 -36.20 9.91 -21.44
CA GLY A 182 -37.65 9.71 -21.29
C GLY A 182 -38.34 10.76 -20.39
N VAL A 183 -37.62 11.83 -20.04
CA VAL A 183 -38.08 12.94 -19.19
C VAL A 183 -37.62 14.25 -19.81
N GLU A 184 -38.41 15.32 -19.66
CA GLU A 184 -38.13 16.65 -20.25
C GLU A 184 -36.76 17.21 -19.87
N LYS A 185 -36.34 17.05 -18.60
CA LYS A 185 -35.04 17.52 -18.07
C LYS A 185 -34.48 16.53 -17.05
N SER A 186 -33.15 16.44 -16.98
CA SER A 186 -32.45 15.69 -15.93
C SER A 186 -32.73 16.33 -14.57
N ASN A 187 -33.09 15.52 -13.57
CA ASN A 187 -33.33 15.97 -12.20
C ASN A 187 -32.62 15.03 -11.22
N GLN A 188 -31.44 15.45 -10.76
CA GLN A 188 -30.62 14.68 -9.83
C GLN A 188 -31.27 14.54 -8.44
N ALA A 189 -32.06 15.52 -7.99
CA ALA A 189 -32.74 15.45 -6.70
C ALA A 189 -33.82 14.37 -6.70
N LYS A 190 -34.66 14.34 -7.74
CA LYS A 190 -35.69 13.29 -7.90
C LYS A 190 -35.05 11.92 -8.09
N ALA A 191 -33.95 11.84 -8.85
CA ALA A 191 -33.17 10.61 -9.00
C ALA A 191 -32.66 10.07 -7.66
N LEU A 192 -32.10 10.95 -6.81
CA LEU A 192 -31.60 10.60 -5.49
C LEU A 192 -32.69 9.99 -4.59
N VAL A 193 -33.89 10.59 -4.61
CA VAL A 193 -35.04 10.12 -3.83
C VAL A 193 -35.42 8.70 -4.25
N TYR A 194 -35.57 8.46 -5.55
CA TYR A 194 -35.88 7.13 -6.06
C TYR A 194 -34.80 6.08 -5.75
N TYR A 195 -33.51 6.44 -5.92
CA TYR A 195 -32.42 5.54 -5.54
C TYR A 195 -32.41 5.24 -4.04
N MET A 196 -32.77 6.21 -3.19
CA MET A 196 -32.84 6.01 -1.76
C MET A 196 -33.97 5.05 -1.36
N PHE A 197 -35.18 5.22 -1.90
CA PHE A 197 -36.29 4.28 -1.64
C PHE A 197 -35.99 2.88 -2.19
N SER A 198 -35.42 2.79 -3.40
CA SER A 198 -35.00 1.51 -3.98
C SER A 198 -33.92 0.80 -3.13
N ALA A 199 -32.94 1.56 -2.63
CA ALA A 199 -31.88 1.03 -1.78
C ALA A 199 -32.41 0.57 -0.39
N LEU A 200 -33.40 1.27 0.15
CA LEU A 200 -34.14 0.86 1.36
C LEU A 200 -34.96 -0.42 1.12
N GLY A 201 -35.58 -0.54 -0.06
CA GLY A 201 -36.24 -1.76 -0.53
C GLY A 201 -35.29 -2.93 -0.85
N GLY A 202 -33.98 -2.76 -0.61
CA GLY A 202 -33.01 -3.85 -0.67
C GLY A 202 -32.41 -4.12 -2.05
N ASN A 203 -32.69 -3.28 -3.06
CA ASN A 203 -32.12 -3.48 -4.40
C ASN A 203 -30.59 -3.24 -4.38
N PRO A 204 -29.77 -4.23 -4.78
CA PRO A 204 -28.31 -4.12 -4.70
C PRO A 204 -27.72 -3.11 -5.71
N LEU A 205 -28.36 -2.91 -6.86
CA LEU A 205 -27.92 -1.93 -7.87
C LEU A 205 -28.17 -0.50 -7.38
N ALA A 206 -29.30 -0.24 -6.72
CA ALA A 206 -29.57 1.07 -6.13
C ALA A 206 -28.62 1.37 -4.97
N GLN A 207 -28.34 0.38 -4.11
CA GLN A 207 -27.32 0.50 -3.09
C GLN A 207 -25.93 0.76 -3.70
N MET A 208 -25.59 0.10 -4.81
CA MET A 208 -24.33 0.33 -5.53
C MET A 208 -24.25 1.77 -6.10
N ALA A 209 -25.33 2.26 -6.71
CA ALA A 209 -25.44 3.64 -7.21
C ALA A 209 -25.29 4.67 -6.08
N MET A 210 -25.96 4.46 -4.94
CA MET A 210 -25.83 5.32 -3.76
C MET A 210 -24.41 5.28 -3.18
N GLY A 211 -23.80 4.10 -3.11
CA GLY A 211 -22.39 3.94 -2.71
C GLY A 211 -21.45 4.74 -3.59
N PHE A 212 -21.64 4.67 -4.91
CA PHE A 212 -20.86 5.44 -5.89
C PHE A 212 -21.07 6.95 -5.68
N ARG A 213 -22.32 7.41 -5.60
CA ARG A 213 -22.69 8.81 -5.39
C ARG A 213 -22.06 9.40 -4.13
N TYR A 214 -22.13 8.71 -2.99
CA TYR A 214 -21.49 9.16 -1.75
C TYR A 214 -19.96 9.10 -1.79
N SER A 215 -19.37 8.13 -2.49
CA SER A 215 -17.90 8.02 -2.60
C SER A 215 -17.29 9.13 -3.46
N GLN A 216 -17.97 9.54 -4.54
CA GLN A 216 -17.48 10.55 -5.50
C GLN A 216 -18.09 11.95 -5.29
N GLY A 217 -19.15 12.06 -4.48
CA GLY A 217 -19.86 13.32 -4.26
C GLY A 217 -20.80 13.71 -5.41
N VAL A 218 -21.48 12.75 -6.06
CA VAL A 218 -22.37 13.01 -7.21
C VAL A 218 -23.79 13.30 -6.73
N GLY A 219 -24.18 14.58 -6.71
CA GLY A 219 -25.50 15.03 -6.25
C GLY A 219 -25.70 14.93 -4.73
N VAL A 220 -24.66 14.53 -3.98
CA VAL A 220 -24.60 14.44 -2.52
C VAL A 220 -23.21 14.86 -2.05
N PRO A 221 -23.03 15.37 -0.82
CA PRO A 221 -21.70 15.59 -0.27
C PRO A 221 -20.93 14.28 -0.12
N GLN A 222 -19.62 14.32 -0.38
CA GLN A 222 -18.76 13.15 -0.27
C GLN A 222 -18.75 12.63 1.18
N ASN A 223 -19.13 11.37 1.37
CA ASN A 223 -19.14 10.71 2.68
C ASN A 223 -18.73 9.24 2.54
N CYS A 224 -17.58 8.90 3.12
CA CYS A 224 -17.01 7.57 3.02
C CYS A 224 -17.81 6.54 3.83
N GLU A 225 -18.31 6.89 5.02
CA GLU A 225 -18.95 5.93 5.93
C GLU A 225 -20.32 5.49 5.39
N THR A 226 -21.09 6.42 4.82
CA THR A 226 -22.34 6.07 4.14
C THR A 226 -22.07 5.21 2.90
N ALA A 227 -21.07 5.56 2.09
CA ALA A 227 -20.65 4.74 0.95
C ALA A 227 -20.22 3.33 1.36
N LEU A 228 -19.45 3.21 2.46
CA LEU A 228 -19.02 1.94 3.02
C LEU A 228 -20.21 1.07 3.40
N SER A 229 -21.22 1.64 4.06
CA SER A 229 -22.42 0.89 4.48
C SER A 229 -23.19 0.31 3.29
N TYR A 230 -23.34 1.06 2.20
CA TYR A 230 -24.02 0.60 1.00
C TYR A 230 -23.20 -0.47 0.26
N TYR A 231 -21.92 -0.19 0.00
CA TYR A 231 -21.06 -1.16 -0.70
C TYR A 231 -20.88 -2.46 0.11
N GLN A 232 -20.86 -2.40 1.44
CA GLN A 232 -20.81 -3.59 2.28
C GLN A 232 -22.06 -4.47 2.10
N LYS A 233 -23.26 -3.89 2.04
CA LYS A 233 -24.50 -4.63 1.77
C LYS A 233 -24.44 -5.32 0.41
N VAL A 234 -24.07 -4.59 -0.64
CA VAL A 234 -23.93 -5.15 -1.99
C VAL A 234 -22.87 -6.24 -2.04
N ALA A 235 -21.69 -6.01 -1.46
CA ALA A 235 -20.62 -6.98 -1.42
C ALA A 235 -21.02 -8.27 -0.70
N LYS A 236 -21.84 -8.17 0.36
CA LYS A 236 -22.42 -9.34 1.03
C LYS A 236 -23.31 -10.15 0.08
N THR A 237 -24.21 -9.48 -0.67
CA THR A 237 -25.04 -10.17 -1.68
C THR A 237 -24.21 -10.87 -2.75
N VAL A 238 -23.07 -10.29 -3.15
CA VAL A 238 -22.16 -10.94 -4.12
C VAL A 238 -21.52 -12.17 -3.49
N VAL A 239 -20.97 -12.04 -2.27
CA VAL A 239 -20.29 -13.11 -1.55
C VAL A 239 -21.20 -14.31 -1.26
N ASP A 240 -22.45 -14.06 -0.90
CA ASP A 240 -23.45 -15.11 -0.65
C ASP A 240 -23.72 -15.95 -1.92
N ASN A 241 -23.49 -15.37 -3.11
CA ASN A 241 -23.63 -16.04 -4.41
C ASN A 241 -22.32 -16.64 -4.97
N VAL A 242 -21.17 -16.45 -4.30
CA VAL A 242 -19.89 -17.00 -4.78
C VAL A 242 -19.84 -18.52 -4.58
N LYS A 243 -19.62 -19.25 -5.67
CA LYS A 243 -19.45 -20.71 -5.71
C LYS A 243 -17.96 -21.10 -5.78
N PHE A 244 -17.62 -22.38 -5.56
CA PHE A 244 -16.24 -22.89 -5.68
C PHE A 244 -15.76 -23.00 -7.15
N THR A 245 -16.68 -23.36 -8.03
CA THR A 245 -16.64 -23.17 -9.48
C THR A 245 -16.69 -21.68 -9.71
N THR A 246 -15.69 -21.19 -10.43
CA THR A 246 -15.64 -19.80 -10.84
C THR A 246 -16.96 -19.48 -11.54
N GLY A 247 -17.68 -18.47 -11.05
CA GLY A 247 -18.89 -17.96 -11.70
C GLY A 247 -18.57 -17.38 -13.08
N GLN A 248 -19.59 -16.83 -13.75
CA GLN A 248 -19.40 -16.29 -15.09
C GLN A 248 -18.23 -15.29 -15.12
N THR A 249 -17.21 -15.52 -15.93
CA THR A 249 -16.08 -14.59 -16.01
C THR A 249 -16.47 -13.36 -16.81
N ILE A 250 -16.77 -12.28 -16.10
CA ILE A 250 -17.11 -10.98 -16.71
C ILE A 250 -15.82 -10.32 -17.18
N GLN A 251 -15.67 -10.14 -18.49
CA GLN A 251 -14.57 -9.38 -19.06
C GLN A 251 -14.91 -7.90 -19.04
N ARG A 252 -13.93 -7.08 -18.64
CA ARG A 252 -14.04 -5.63 -18.61
C ARG A 252 -13.28 -5.09 -19.81
N VAL A 253 -13.96 -5.01 -20.95
CA VAL A 253 -13.37 -4.58 -22.21
C VAL A 253 -13.59 -3.08 -22.40
N ARG A 254 -12.51 -2.33 -22.64
CA ARG A 254 -12.58 -0.91 -23.03
C ARG A 254 -12.56 -0.82 -24.55
N LEU A 255 -13.48 -0.06 -25.13
CA LEU A 255 -13.58 0.14 -26.58
C LEU A 255 -12.37 0.90 -27.14
N THR A 256 -11.80 1.81 -26.34
CA THR A 256 -10.57 2.56 -26.68
C THR A 256 -9.41 1.63 -26.98
N ASP A 257 -9.25 0.59 -26.15
CA ASP A 257 -8.11 -0.33 -26.19
C ASP A 257 -8.19 -1.27 -27.41
N GLU A 258 -9.38 -1.53 -27.96
CA GLU A 258 -9.56 -2.35 -29.16
C GLU A 258 -9.25 -1.60 -30.46
N THR A 259 -9.43 -0.28 -30.46
CA THR A 259 -9.20 0.53 -31.67
C THR A 259 -7.73 0.87 -31.92
N ASP A 260 -6.87 0.74 -30.88
CA ASP A 260 -5.42 0.88 -31.00
C ASP A 260 -4.75 -0.51 -31.07
N PRO A 261 -4.42 -1.04 -32.27
CA PRO A 261 -3.77 -2.34 -32.41
C PRO A 261 -2.33 -2.40 -31.86
N THR A 262 -1.78 -1.26 -31.42
CA THR A 262 -0.43 -1.13 -30.86
C THR A 262 -0.38 -1.30 -29.34
N ILE A 263 -1.53 -1.29 -28.65
CA ILE A 263 -1.57 -1.60 -27.22
C ILE A 263 -1.43 -3.11 -27.08
N HIS A 264 -0.26 -3.56 -26.62
CA HIS A 264 -0.09 -4.91 -26.08
C HIS A 264 -1.05 -5.08 -24.90
N MET A 265 -2.21 -5.61 -25.26
CA MET A 265 -3.26 -6.04 -24.38
C MET A 265 -2.69 -6.91 -23.26
N GLN A 266 -3.14 -6.70 -22.02
CA GLN A 266 -2.84 -7.69 -20.99
C GLN A 266 -3.37 -9.05 -21.46
N PRO A 267 -2.57 -10.14 -21.41
CA PRO A 267 -2.90 -11.43 -22.02
C PRO A 267 -4.07 -12.21 -21.36
N GLY A 268 -5.07 -11.53 -20.81
CA GLY A 268 -6.26 -12.12 -20.20
C GLY A 268 -7.58 -11.38 -20.43
N THR A 269 -7.60 -10.18 -21.02
CA THR A 269 -8.79 -9.32 -21.06
C THR A 269 -9.55 -9.25 -22.38
N ALA A 270 -8.98 -9.61 -23.53
CA ALA A 270 -9.79 -9.67 -24.75
C ALA A 270 -10.60 -10.95 -24.88
N PRO A 271 -11.69 -10.88 -25.67
CA PRO A 271 -12.22 -12.05 -26.34
C PRO A 271 -11.10 -12.82 -27.05
N LEU A 272 -11.13 -14.14 -26.95
CA LEU A 272 -10.30 -14.98 -27.78
C LEU A 272 -10.78 -14.77 -29.21
N GLU A 273 -9.89 -14.42 -30.13
CA GLU A 273 -10.26 -14.32 -31.54
C GLU A 273 -10.90 -15.64 -31.99
N SER A 274 -11.91 -15.57 -32.87
CA SER A 274 -12.63 -16.76 -33.38
C SER A 274 -11.66 -17.84 -33.89
N ASN A 275 -10.59 -17.41 -34.58
CA ASN A 275 -9.56 -18.27 -35.12
C ASN A 275 -8.80 -19.04 -34.03
N LEU A 276 -8.59 -18.42 -32.86
CA LEU A 276 -7.88 -19.02 -31.74
C LEU A 276 -8.79 -19.99 -30.95
N VAL A 277 -10.10 -19.72 -30.89
CA VAL A 277 -11.09 -20.70 -30.39
C VAL A 277 -11.07 -21.97 -31.23
N GLU A 278 -11.14 -21.84 -32.56
CA GLU A 278 -11.09 -22.97 -33.49
C GLU A 278 -9.79 -23.76 -33.38
N TYR A 279 -8.67 -23.05 -33.24
CA TYR A 279 -7.37 -23.68 -33.01
C TYR A 279 -7.35 -24.53 -31.73
N TYR A 280 -7.88 -24.03 -30.60
CA TYR A 280 -7.97 -24.84 -29.37
C TYR A 280 -8.91 -26.04 -29.52
N LYS A 281 -10.02 -25.91 -30.26
CA LYS A 281 -10.91 -27.05 -30.55
C LYS A 281 -10.18 -28.14 -31.31
N MET A 282 -9.46 -27.77 -32.37
CA MET A 282 -8.64 -28.70 -33.15
C MET A 282 -7.57 -29.40 -32.29
N LEU A 283 -6.89 -28.68 -31.41
CA LEU A 283 -5.91 -29.26 -30.49
C LEU A 283 -6.55 -30.25 -29.51
N ALA A 284 -7.72 -29.90 -28.95
CA ALA A 284 -8.43 -30.76 -28.03
C ALA A 284 -8.95 -32.04 -28.71
N GLU A 285 -9.39 -31.95 -29.96
CA GLU A 285 -9.77 -33.11 -30.79
C GLU A 285 -8.57 -34.02 -31.10
N LYS A 286 -7.38 -33.44 -31.28
CA LYS A 286 -6.12 -34.19 -31.42
C LYS A 286 -5.65 -34.83 -30.11
N GLY A 287 -6.35 -34.62 -28.99
CA GLY A 287 -6.03 -35.20 -27.69
C GLY A 287 -5.05 -34.38 -26.84
N ASP A 288 -4.82 -33.10 -27.16
CA ASP A 288 -3.99 -32.26 -26.29
C ASP A 288 -4.71 -31.98 -24.95
N THR A 289 -4.14 -32.52 -23.88
CA THR A 289 -4.69 -32.42 -22.52
C THR A 289 -4.80 -30.98 -22.03
N SER A 290 -3.88 -30.11 -22.46
CA SER A 290 -3.85 -28.70 -22.05
C SER A 290 -4.97 -27.90 -22.71
N ALA A 291 -5.21 -28.12 -24.01
CA ALA A 291 -6.32 -27.55 -24.75
C ALA A 291 -7.68 -28.07 -24.25
N GLN A 292 -7.82 -29.37 -23.96
CA GLN A 292 -9.03 -29.94 -23.38
C GLN A 292 -9.35 -29.30 -22.02
N LEU A 293 -8.35 -29.19 -21.14
CA LEU A 293 -8.51 -28.51 -19.85
C LEU A 293 -8.87 -27.03 -20.03
N GLY A 294 -8.20 -26.33 -20.94
CA GLY A 294 -8.43 -24.90 -21.23
C GLY A 294 -9.85 -24.65 -21.75
N LEU A 295 -10.31 -25.42 -22.73
CA LEU A 295 -11.68 -25.34 -23.26
C LEU A 295 -12.71 -25.71 -22.21
N GLY A 296 -12.46 -26.77 -21.43
CA GLY A 296 -13.31 -27.16 -20.31
C GLY A 296 -13.49 -26.03 -19.30
N GLN A 297 -12.41 -25.33 -18.95
CA GLN A 297 -12.45 -24.15 -18.09
C GLN A 297 -13.22 -22.98 -18.72
N ILE A 298 -13.00 -22.70 -20.01
CA ILE A 298 -13.66 -21.58 -20.70
C ILE A 298 -15.17 -21.85 -20.81
N TYR A 299 -15.60 -23.05 -21.19
CA TYR A 299 -17.02 -23.40 -21.22
C TYR A 299 -17.65 -23.45 -19.82
N LEU A 300 -16.89 -23.83 -18.78
CA LEU A 300 -17.37 -23.80 -17.40
C LEU A 300 -17.55 -22.36 -16.91
N ALA A 301 -16.57 -21.50 -17.16
CA ALA A 301 -16.55 -20.13 -16.67
C ALA A 301 -17.37 -19.18 -17.55
N GLY A 302 -17.56 -19.43 -18.84
CA GLY A 302 -18.18 -18.48 -19.77
C GLY A 302 -17.34 -17.20 -19.91
N GLY A 303 -16.81 -16.93 -21.10
CA GLY A 303 -15.94 -15.79 -21.33
C GLY A 303 -15.06 -15.97 -22.56
N ARG A 304 -14.26 -14.94 -22.87
CA ARG A 304 -13.39 -14.92 -24.04
C ARG A 304 -14.12 -15.12 -25.39
N GLY A 305 -15.36 -14.65 -25.50
CA GLY A 305 -16.19 -14.84 -26.70
C GLY A 305 -16.93 -16.18 -26.78
N LEU A 306 -16.79 -17.06 -25.79
CA LEU A 306 -17.56 -18.31 -25.67
C LEU A 306 -18.62 -18.21 -24.58
N ASN A 307 -19.83 -18.67 -24.91
CA ASN A 307 -20.91 -18.80 -23.94
C ASN A 307 -20.66 -19.98 -22.99
N GLN A 308 -21.14 -19.84 -21.75
CA GLN A 308 -21.07 -20.90 -20.75
C GLN A 308 -21.86 -22.12 -21.23
N ASN A 309 -21.26 -23.30 -21.23
CA ASN A 309 -21.92 -24.56 -21.57
C ASN A 309 -21.40 -25.68 -20.66
N PHE A 310 -22.22 -26.08 -19.69
CA PHE A 310 -21.82 -27.09 -18.71
C PHE A 310 -21.65 -28.48 -19.29
N GLU A 311 -22.42 -28.85 -20.33
CA GLU A 311 -22.32 -30.17 -20.96
C GLU A 311 -20.97 -30.32 -21.67
N LEU A 312 -20.62 -29.36 -22.53
CA LEU A 312 -19.33 -29.35 -23.21
C LEU A 312 -18.17 -29.23 -22.22
N ALA A 313 -18.34 -28.42 -21.17
CA ALA A 313 -17.34 -28.31 -20.11
C ALA A 313 -17.05 -29.67 -19.46
N VAL A 314 -18.08 -30.43 -19.08
CA VAL A 314 -17.89 -31.77 -18.50
C VAL A 314 -17.21 -32.70 -19.51
N ARG A 315 -17.66 -32.74 -20.77
CA ARG A 315 -17.06 -33.62 -21.80
C ARG A 315 -15.56 -33.37 -21.97
N TYR A 316 -15.14 -32.11 -22.10
CA TYR A 316 -13.72 -31.77 -22.24
C TYR A 316 -12.93 -32.01 -20.95
N LEU A 317 -13.51 -31.74 -19.77
CA LEU A 317 -12.87 -31.99 -18.49
C LEU A 317 -12.73 -33.50 -18.19
N THR A 318 -13.70 -34.33 -18.57
CA THR A 318 -13.59 -35.79 -18.43
C THR A 318 -12.51 -36.35 -19.36
N ALA A 319 -12.47 -35.92 -20.62
CA ALA A 319 -11.42 -36.31 -21.56
C ALA A 319 -10.01 -35.92 -21.04
N ALA A 320 -9.86 -34.72 -20.48
CA ALA A 320 -8.61 -34.28 -19.87
C ALA A 320 -8.25 -35.09 -18.61
N ALA A 321 -9.25 -35.46 -17.80
CA ALA A 321 -9.06 -36.26 -16.58
C ALA A 321 -8.65 -37.72 -16.89
N GLU A 322 -9.25 -38.33 -17.90
CA GLU A 322 -8.88 -39.66 -18.43
C GLU A 322 -7.45 -39.65 -18.96
N SER A 323 -7.05 -38.55 -19.62
CA SER A 323 -5.67 -38.31 -20.05
C SER A 323 -4.70 -37.99 -18.90
N GLY A 324 -5.16 -38.05 -17.64
CA GLY A 324 -4.33 -37.98 -16.45
C GLY A 324 -4.20 -36.59 -15.80
N SER A 325 -4.88 -35.55 -16.30
CA SER A 325 -4.81 -34.19 -15.76
C SER A 325 -5.38 -34.08 -14.34
N SER A 326 -4.56 -33.65 -13.38
CA SER A 326 -4.99 -33.42 -11.99
C SER A 326 -5.89 -32.18 -11.85
N ASP A 327 -5.66 -31.15 -12.65
CA ASP A 327 -6.48 -29.94 -12.62
C ASP A 327 -7.88 -30.21 -13.18
N ALA A 328 -8.02 -31.05 -14.21
CA ALA A 328 -9.32 -31.47 -14.72
C ALA A 328 -10.16 -32.18 -13.65
N LEU A 329 -9.54 -33.12 -12.91
CA LEU A 329 -10.16 -33.76 -11.75
C LEU A 329 -10.58 -32.75 -10.67
N THR A 330 -9.79 -31.69 -10.46
CA THR A 330 -10.12 -30.63 -9.51
C THR A 330 -11.37 -29.87 -9.95
N TYR A 331 -11.49 -29.51 -11.24
CA TYR A 331 -12.66 -28.81 -11.76
C TYR A 331 -13.92 -29.68 -11.71
N LEU A 332 -13.83 -30.96 -12.09
CA LEU A 332 -14.93 -31.90 -11.93
C LEU A 332 -15.36 -32.02 -10.46
N GLY A 333 -14.41 -32.13 -9.54
CA GLY A 333 -14.67 -32.10 -8.11
C GLY A 333 -15.39 -30.83 -7.65
N LYS A 334 -14.93 -29.65 -8.08
CA LYS A 334 -15.60 -28.35 -7.82
C LYS A 334 -17.04 -28.34 -8.38
N MET A 335 -17.27 -28.87 -9.58
CA MET A 335 -18.59 -28.94 -10.21
C MET A 335 -19.58 -29.79 -9.39
N TYR A 336 -19.15 -30.96 -8.91
CA TYR A 336 -19.97 -31.80 -8.03
C TYR A 336 -20.19 -31.20 -6.63
N LEU A 337 -19.26 -30.38 -6.11
CA LEU A 337 -19.45 -29.67 -4.84
C LEU A 337 -20.55 -28.60 -4.90
N ASP A 338 -20.54 -27.81 -5.98
CA ASP A 338 -21.49 -26.69 -6.13
C ASP A 338 -22.80 -27.09 -6.75
N GLY A 339 -22.80 -28.14 -7.58
CA GLY A 339 -23.92 -28.50 -8.42
C GLY A 339 -24.08 -27.55 -9.60
N THR A 340 -24.11 -28.11 -10.81
CA THR A 340 -24.52 -27.44 -12.03
C THR A 340 -25.79 -28.10 -12.56
N PRO A 341 -26.53 -27.50 -13.51
CA PRO A 341 -27.73 -28.13 -14.09
C PRO A 341 -27.45 -29.52 -14.68
N PHE A 342 -26.25 -29.75 -15.19
CA PHE A 342 -25.83 -31.04 -15.76
C PHE A 342 -25.20 -31.98 -14.71
N THR A 343 -24.48 -31.44 -13.72
CA THR A 343 -23.86 -32.22 -12.65
C THR A 343 -24.52 -31.91 -11.30
N PRO A 344 -25.49 -32.71 -10.82
CA PRO A 344 -26.13 -32.47 -9.54
C PRO A 344 -25.13 -32.53 -8.38
N LYS A 345 -25.46 -31.89 -7.26
CA LYS A 345 -24.60 -31.86 -6.07
C LYS A 345 -24.38 -33.27 -5.54
N ASP A 346 -23.11 -33.69 -5.49
CA ASP A 346 -22.70 -34.97 -4.93
C ASP A 346 -21.37 -34.80 -4.18
N TYR A 347 -21.45 -34.73 -2.86
CA TYR A 347 -20.27 -34.50 -2.02
C TYR A 347 -19.32 -35.70 -1.98
N GLN A 348 -19.81 -36.92 -2.20
CA GLN A 348 -18.98 -38.13 -2.16
C GLN A 348 -18.14 -38.22 -3.43
N LYS A 349 -18.76 -38.10 -4.60
CA LYS A 349 -18.03 -38.05 -5.88
C LYS A 349 -17.05 -36.88 -5.92
N ALA A 350 -17.46 -35.72 -5.42
CA ALA A 350 -16.57 -34.58 -5.31
C ALA A 350 -15.33 -34.90 -4.45
N PHE A 351 -15.52 -35.53 -3.28
CA PHE A 351 -14.42 -35.93 -2.41
C PHE A 351 -13.48 -36.92 -3.13
N GLU A 352 -14.01 -37.92 -3.83
CA GLU A 352 -13.19 -38.89 -4.57
C GLU A 352 -12.33 -38.23 -5.67
N TYR A 353 -12.93 -37.37 -6.50
CA TYR A 353 -12.19 -36.66 -7.55
C TYR A 353 -11.13 -35.71 -6.97
N LEU A 354 -11.47 -34.98 -5.89
CA LEU A 354 -10.55 -34.07 -5.21
C LEU A 354 -9.42 -34.82 -4.50
N MET A 355 -9.69 -35.98 -3.92
CA MET A 355 -8.66 -36.82 -3.28
C MET A 355 -7.68 -37.35 -4.32
N LYS A 356 -8.18 -37.94 -5.43
CA LYS A 356 -7.34 -38.39 -6.56
C LYS A 356 -6.46 -37.27 -7.12
N SER A 357 -6.98 -36.04 -7.16
CA SER A 357 -6.21 -34.87 -7.61
C SER A 357 -5.20 -34.37 -6.57
N ALA A 358 -5.58 -34.38 -5.29
CA ALA A 358 -4.70 -33.98 -4.18
C ALA A 358 -3.52 -34.94 -4.00
N ASP A 359 -3.70 -36.23 -4.28
CA ASP A 359 -2.64 -37.24 -4.30
C ASP A 359 -1.62 -36.96 -5.41
N LYS A 360 -2.10 -36.46 -6.57
CA LYS A 360 -1.27 -35.88 -7.64
C LYS A 360 -0.72 -34.48 -7.29
N SER A 361 -0.84 -34.04 -6.04
CA SER A 361 -0.30 -32.79 -5.53
C SER A 361 -0.84 -31.51 -6.21
N SER A 362 -2.06 -31.51 -6.76
CA SER A 362 -2.67 -30.27 -7.27
C SER A 362 -2.94 -29.27 -6.13
N PRO A 363 -2.40 -28.03 -6.19
CA PRO A 363 -2.63 -27.01 -5.16
C PRO A 363 -4.12 -26.68 -4.98
N SER A 364 -4.86 -26.62 -6.09
CA SER A 364 -6.27 -26.27 -6.10
C SER A 364 -7.13 -27.34 -5.42
N ALA A 365 -6.85 -28.62 -5.68
CA ALA A 365 -7.51 -29.72 -4.99
C ALA A 365 -7.21 -29.72 -3.49
N GLN A 366 -5.95 -29.51 -3.09
CA GLN A 366 -5.54 -29.40 -1.68
C GLN A 366 -6.28 -28.28 -0.96
N ALA A 367 -6.48 -27.12 -1.60
CA ALA A 367 -7.24 -26.01 -1.04
C ALA A 367 -8.72 -26.36 -0.80
N VAL A 368 -9.38 -26.90 -1.83
CA VAL A 368 -10.80 -27.24 -1.78
C VAL A 368 -11.05 -28.37 -0.78
N LEU A 369 -10.21 -29.40 -0.78
CA LEU A 369 -10.28 -30.50 0.18
C LEU A 369 -10.05 -30.01 1.61
N GLY A 370 -9.08 -29.12 1.82
CA GLY A 370 -8.87 -28.43 3.09
C GLY A 370 -10.11 -27.65 3.54
N ALA A 371 -10.78 -26.94 2.61
CA ALA A 371 -12.03 -26.24 2.89
C ALA A 371 -13.19 -27.20 3.21
N MET A 372 -13.25 -28.38 2.58
CA MET A 372 -14.25 -29.42 2.91
C MET A 372 -14.05 -29.92 4.35
N TYR A 373 -12.82 -30.25 4.75
CA TYR A 373 -12.51 -30.65 6.13
C TYR A 373 -12.75 -29.53 7.15
N MET A 374 -12.52 -28.28 6.76
CA MET A 374 -12.77 -27.11 7.61
C MET A 374 -14.26 -26.89 7.85
N LYS A 375 -15.09 -26.96 6.79
CA LYS A 375 -16.53 -26.70 6.82
C LYS A 375 -17.36 -27.93 7.20
N GLY A 376 -16.81 -29.14 7.09
CA GLY A 376 -17.53 -30.40 7.33
C GLY A 376 -18.50 -30.79 6.21
N LYS A 377 -18.24 -30.38 4.95
CA LYS A 377 -19.12 -30.70 3.80
C LYS A 377 -18.69 -32.03 3.19
N GLY A 378 -19.54 -33.07 3.25
CA GLY A 378 -19.25 -34.41 2.71
C GLY A 378 -18.27 -35.25 3.54
N VAL A 379 -17.59 -34.65 4.52
CA VAL A 379 -16.61 -35.28 5.40
C VAL A 379 -16.74 -34.77 6.82
N LYS A 380 -16.34 -35.57 7.80
CA LYS A 380 -16.28 -35.14 9.20
C LYS A 380 -15.30 -33.98 9.36
N LYS A 381 -15.70 -32.95 10.10
CA LYS A 381 -14.90 -31.75 10.34
C LYS A 381 -13.58 -32.11 11.02
N ASN A 382 -12.46 -31.74 10.40
CA ASN A 382 -11.11 -31.98 10.95
C ASN A 382 -10.20 -30.79 10.63
N ILE A 383 -9.97 -29.94 11.64
CA ILE A 383 -9.22 -28.69 11.49
C ILE A 383 -7.72 -28.94 11.28
N GLU A 384 -7.14 -29.97 11.89
CA GLU A 384 -5.71 -30.28 11.76
C GLU A 384 -5.36 -30.74 10.33
N LYS A 385 -6.18 -31.64 9.77
CA LYS A 385 -6.04 -32.07 8.37
C LYS A 385 -6.26 -30.90 7.42
N ALA A 386 -7.26 -30.07 7.68
CA ALA A 386 -7.50 -28.85 6.91
C ALA A 386 -6.28 -27.93 6.93
N LEU A 387 -5.71 -27.65 8.11
CA LEU A 387 -4.53 -26.80 8.26
C LEU A 387 -3.37 -27.32 7.42
N LYS A 388 -3.04 -28.62 7.52
CA LYS A 388 -1.95 -29.24 6.74
C LYS A 388 -2.16 -29.10 5.22
N LEU A 389 -3.36 -29.40 4.73
CA LEU A 389 -3.67 -29.30 3.30
C LEU A 389 -3.66 -27.85 2.81
N LEU A 390 -4.20 -26.92 3.59
CA LEU A 390 -4.24 -25.50 3.27
C LEU A 390 -2.83 -24.88 3.29
N THR A 391 -1.96 -25.27 4.23
CA THR A 391 -0.56 -24.81 4.23
C THR A 391 0.18 -25.30 2.99
N LEU A 392 0.04 -26.58 2.62
CA LEU A 392 0.65 -27.13 1.40
C LEU A 392 0.18 -26.41 0.14
N SER A 393 -1.10 -26.05 0.07
CA SER A 393 -1.67 -25.29 -1.05
C SER A 393 -1.16 -23.84 -1.07
N ALA A 394 -1.13 -23.18 0.09
CA ALA A 394 -0.69 -21.80 0.23
C ALA A 394 0.82 -21.63 -0.06
N ASP A 395 1.64 -22.60 0.30
CA ASP A 395 3.08 -22.63 0.00
C ASP A 395 3.34 -22.71 -1.51
N LYS A 396 2.45 -23.38 -2.24
CA LYS A 396 2.42 -23.38 -3.72
C LYS A 396 1.80 -22.11 -4.32
N LYS A 397 1.55 -21.08 -3.50
CA LYS A 397 0.99 -19.77 -3.88
C LYS A 397 -0.41 -19.82 -4.50
N ASN A 398 -1.19 -20.86 -4.19
CA ASN A 398 -2.56 -20.93 -4.65
C ASN A 398 -3.45 -19.91 -3.92
N ALA A 399 -4.25 -19.15 -4.68
CA ALA A 399 -5.11 -18.10 -4.14
C ALA A 399 -6.20 -18.66 -3.21
N ASP A 400 -6.85 -19.77 -3.61
CA ASP A 400 -7.88 -20.45 -2.80
C ASP A 400 -7.28 -20.92 -1.46
N GLY A 401 -6.08 -21.53 -1.52
CA GLY A 401 -5.37 -22.04 -0.34
C GLY A 401 -4.97 -20.92 0.63
N GLN A 402 -4.43 -19.81 0.11
CA GLN A 402 -4.09 -18.63 0.89
C GLN A 402 -5.34 -18.01 1.54
N MET A 403 -6.45 -17.93 0.82
CA MET A 403 -7.71 -17.37 1.32
C MET A 403 -8.30 -18.21 2.46
N TYR A 404 -8.39 -19.53 2.29
CA TYR A 404 -8.91 -20.41 3.35
C TYR A 404 -7.96 -20.52 4.54
N LEU A 405 -6.64 -20.51 4.32
CA LEU A 405 -5.67 -20.44 5.41
C LEU A 405 -5.80 -19.11 6.19
N ALA A 406 -6.04 -18.00 5.50
CA ALA A 406 -6.28 -16.71 6.13
C ALA A 406 -7.56 -16.73 6.97
N GLU A 407 -8.63 -17.35 6.48
CA GLU A 407 -9.90 -17.53 7.20
C GLU A 407 -9.70 -18.38 8.47
N LEU A 408 -8.91 -19.44 8.37
CA LEU A 408 -8.59 -20.28 9.52
C LEU A 408 -7.80 -19.50 10.59
N ASN A 409 -6.80 -18.72 10.18
CA ASN A 409 -6.02 -17.86 11.10
C ASN A 409 -6.86 -16.72 11.71
N TYR A 410 -7.87 -16.24 10.98
CA TYR A 410 -8.80 -15.21 11.44
C TYR A 410 -9.76 -15.75 12.51
N LYS A 411 -10.37 -16.92 12.27
CA LYS A 411 -11.28 -17.60 13.22
C LYS A 411 -10.52 -18.14 14.43
N GLY A 412 -9.29 -18.60 14.21
CA GLY A 412 -8.37 -19.17 15.19
C GLY A 412 -8.08 -20.65 14.91
N VAL A 413 -6.84 -21.06 15.23
CA VAL A 413 -6.41 -22.46 15.17
C VAL A 413 -6.44 -23.08 16.57
N PRO A 414 -7.10 -24.25 16.76
CA PRO A 414 -7.09 -24.95 18.03
C PRO A 414 -5.67 -25.44 18.36
N THR A 415 -5.17 -25.06 19.53
CA THR A 415 -3.85 -25.44 20.09
C THR A 415 -4.07 -25.94 21.52
N SER A 416 -3.08 -26.59 22.14
CA SER A 416 -3.15 -27.07 23.54
C SER A 416 -3.43 -25.96 24.57
N GLU A 417 -3.09 -24.71 24.25
CA GLU A 417 -3.32 -23.51 25.06
C GLU A 417 -4.65 -22.80 24.72
N GLY A 418 -5.51 -23.40 23.89
CA GLY A 418 -6.76 -22.82 23.40
C GLY A 418 -6.70 -22.37 21.93
N ASN A 419 -7.65 -21.53 21.51
CA ASN A 419 -7.81 -21.12 20.11
C ASN A 419 -6.99 -19.85 19.80
N LYS A 420 -5.87 -19.97 19.10
CA LYS A 420 -4.96 -18.85 18.81
C LYS A 420 -5.32 -18.15 17.51
N ARG A 421 -5.63 -16.85 17.57
CA ARG A 421 -5.96 -16.00 16.40
C ARG A 421 -4.75 -15.17 15.97
N ASP A 422 -4.36 -15.28 14.70
CA ASP A 422 -3.22 -14.57 14.12
C ASP A 422 -3.68 -13.57 13.04
N PHE A 423 -4.26 -12.43 13.46
CA PHE A 423 -4.78 -11.42 12.52
C PHE A 423 -3.72 -10.88 11.55
N LYS A 424 -2.47 -10.67 12.02
CA LYS A 424 -1.37 -10.18 11.17
C LYS A 424 -1.04 -11.15 10.03
N LYS A 425 -1.02 -12.46 10.31
CA LYS A 425 -0.81 -13.48 9.28
C LYS A 425 -2.01 -13.55 8.32
N SER A 426 -3.22 -13.45 8.87
CA SER A 426 -4.46 -13.44 8.09
C SER A 426 -4.50 -12.29 7.08
N VAL A 427 -4.23 -11.04 7.52
CA VAL A 427 -4.15 -9.86 6.62
C VAL A 427 -3.15 -10.10 5.49
N LYS A 428 -1.95 -10.59 5.82
CA LYS A 428 -0.92 -10.85 4.80
C LYS A 428 -1.38 -11.88 3.77
N LEU A 429 -2.01 -12.97 4.22
CA LEU A 429 -2.51 -14.01 3.32
C LEU A 429 -3.71 -13.52 2.49
N TYR A 430 -4.62 -12.74 3.07
CA TYR A 430 -5.71 -12.12 2.32
C TYR A 430 -5.21 -11.12 1.28
N GLN A 431 -4.18 -10.33 1.59
CA GLN A 431 -3.55 -9.42 0.62
C GLN A 431 -2.91 -10.19 -0.55
N LEU A 432 -2.24 -11.32 -0.27
CA LEU A 432 -1.67 -12.17 -1.34
C LEU A 432 -2.78 -12.80 -2.20
N ALA A 433 -3.85 -13.30 -1.57
CA ALA A 433 -4.98 -13.87 -2.29
C ALA A 433 -5.78 -12.81 -3.09
N SER A 434 -5.89 -11.58 -2.59
CA SER A 434 -6.57 -10.48 -3.28
C SER A 434 -5.75 -9.99 -4.48
N GLN A 435 -4.42 -9.97 -4.39
CA GLN A 435 -3.54 -9.69 -5.55
C GLN A 435 -3.76 -10.69 -6.69
N ASN A 436 -4.10 -11.94 -6.36
CA ASN A 436 -4.48 -12.96 -7.34
C ASN A 436 -5.95 -12.88 -7.80
N GLY A 437 -6.71 -11.86 -7.39
CA GLY A 437 -8.08 -11.63 -7.85
C GLY A 437 -9.18 -12.35 -7.03
N HIS A 438 -8.85 -12.98 -5.91
CA HIS A 438 -9.83 -13.81 -5.17
C HIS A 438 -10.92 -12.97 -4.47
N ILE A 439 -12.19 -13.13 -4.86
CA ILE A 439 -13.33 -12.31 -4.41
C ILE A 439 -13.53 -12.35 -2.89
N LEU A 440 -13.55 -13.54 -2.28
CA LEU A 440 -13.70 -13.67 -0.81
C LEU A 440 -12.52 -13.04 -0.05
N ALA A 441 -11.33 -13.00 -0.63
CA ALA A 441 -10.18 -12.36 -0.01
C ALA A 441 -10.35 -10.83 0.01
N TYR A 442 -10.83 -10.24 -1.10
CA TYR A 442 -11.20 -8.82 -1.13
C TYR A 442 -12.23 -8.49 -0.06
N TYR A 443 -13.31 -9.28 0.05
CA TYR A 443 -14.37 -9.03 1.02
C TYR A 443 -13.87 -9.11 2.47
N ASN A 444 -13.14 -10.18 2.81
CA ASN A 444 -12.61 -10.34 4.17
C ASN A 444 -11.57 -9.27 4.50
N LEU A 445 -10.70 -8.91 3.54
CA LEU A 445 -9.73 -7.83 3.71
C LEU A 445 -10.43 -6.47 3.89
N ALA A 446 -11.50 -6.21 3.14
CA ALA A 446 -12.33 -5.01 3.28
C ALA A 446 -12.95 -4.93 4.68
N GLN A 447 -13.48 -6.05 5.18
CA GLN A 447 -14.03 -6.12 6.53
C GLN A 447 -12.95 -5.90 7.60
N MET A 448 -11.73 -6.37 7.39
CA MET A 448 -10.61 -6.08 8.28
C MET A 448 -10.23 -4.59 8.28
N HIS A 449 -10.22 -3.92 7.12
CA HIS A 449 -9.98 -2.47 7.02
C HIS A 449 -11.13 -1.63 7.58
N ALA A 450 -12.39 -2.07 7.45
CA ALA A 450 -13.55 -1.39 8.00
C ALA A 450 -13.58 -1.48 9.53
N THR A 451 -13.25 -2.65 10.09
CA THR A 451 -13.23 -2.87 11.54
C THR A 451 -11.93 -2.43 12.21
N GLY A 452 -10.82 -2.35 11.48
CA GLY A 452 -9.49 -2.14 12.05
C GLY A 452 -8.92 -3.39 12.76
N THR A 453 -9.33 -4.59 12.32
CA THR A 453 -8.80 -5.85 12.89
C THR A 453 -7.47 -6.19 12.24
N GLY A 454 -6.38 -6.24 13.02
CA GLY A 454 -5.03 -6.57 12.53
C GLY A 454 -4.33 -5.49 11.67
N VAL A 455 -5.06 -4.48 11.21
CA VAL A 455 -4.59 -3.28 10.49
C VAL A 455 -5.29 -2.03 11.05
N PRO A 456 -4.73 -0.82 10.92
CA PRO A 456 -5.45 0.40 11.28
C PRO A 456 -6.73 0.52 10.42
N ARG A 457 -7.83 0.96 11.04
CA ARG A 457 -9.10 1.21 10.35
C ARG A 457 -8.88 2.25 9.25
N SER A 458 -9.37 1.96 8.05
CA SER A 458 -9.34 2.87 6.91
C SER A 458 -10.60 2.70 6.06
N CYS A 459 -11.48 3.70 6.11
CA CYS A 459 -12.73 3.69 5.35
C CYS A 459 -12.49 3.67 3.83
N THR A 460 -11.55 4.49 3.31
CA THR A 460 -11.28 4.59 1.87
C THR A 460 -10.86 3.25 1.27
N HIS A 461 -9.82 2.62 1.83
CA HIS A 461 -9.40 1.28 1.44
C HIS A 461 -10.51 0.23 1.55
N ALA A 462 -11.35 0.30 2.59
CA ALA A 462 -12.47 -0.63 2.74
C ALA A 462 -13.52 -0.45 1.63
N VAL A 463 -13.88 0.79 1.31
CA VAL A 463 -14.80 1.14 0.22
C VAL A 463 -14.26 0.67 -1.13
N ASP A 464 -12.99 0.89 -1.43
CA ASP A 464 -12.38 0.46 -2.70
C ASP A 464 -12.40 -1.07 -2.86
N LEU A 465 -12.09 -1.79 -1.78
CA LEU A 465 -12.15 -3.26 -1.77
C LEU A 465 -13.59 -3.78 -1.87
N PHE A 466 -14.55 -3.19 -1.15
CA PHE A 466 -15.96 -3.59 -1.25
C PHE A 466 -16.56 -3.24 -2.60
N LYS A 467 -16.23 -2.08 -3.17
CA LYS A 467 -16.59 -1.69 -4.54
C LYS A 467 -16.06 -2.72 -5.53
N SER A 468 -14.79 -3.12 -5.39
CA SER A 468 -14.18 -4.16 -6.23
C SER A 468 -14.93 -5.50 -6.14
N VAL A 469 -15.49 -5.85 -4.97
CA VAL A 469 -16.35 -7.05 -4.82
C VAL A 469 -17.71 -6.83 -5.48
N ALA A 470 -18.36 -5.70 -5.22
CA ALA A 470 -19.66 -5.34 -5.78
C ALA A 470 -19.62 -5.39 -7.32
N GLU A 471 -18.59 -4.84 -7.95
CA GLU A 471 -18.47 -4.83 -9.41
C GLU A 471 -18.30 -6.22 -10.04
N ARG A 472 -18.01 -7.27 -9.25
CA ARG A 472 -17.90 -8.67 -9.72
C ARG A 472 -19.23 -9.43 -9.60
N GLY A 473 -20.30 -8.77 -9.19
CA GLY A 473 -21.65 -9.33 -9.21
C GLY A 473 -22.15 -9.65 -10.62
N ARG A 474 -23.18 -10.50 -10.72
CA ARG A 474 -23.76 -10.98 -12.00
C ARG A 474 -24.24 -9.85 -12.92
N TRP A 475 -24.66 -8.72 -12.36
CA TRP A 475 -25.06 -7.56 -13.16
C TRP A 475 -23.97 -7.02 -14.08
N GLY A 476 -22.69 -7.35 -13.84
CA GLY A 476 -21.61 -7.05 -14.78
C GLY A 476 -21.74 -7.77 -16.14
N GLU A 477 -22.57 -8.82 -16.26
CA GLU A 477 -22.95 -9.43 -17.55
C GLU A 477 -23.45 -8.37 -18.55
N LYS A 478 -24.09 -7.32 -18.06
CA LYS A 478 -24.62 -6.22 -18.87
C LYS A 478 -23.55 -5.42 -19.61
N LEU A 479 -22.31 -5.41 -19.11
CA LEU A 479 -21.16 -4.82 -19.83
C LEU A 479 -20.81 -5.65 -21.08
N MET A 480 -20.89 -6.97 -20.97
CA MET A 480 -20.65 -7.87 -22.10
C MET A 480 -21.77 -7.76 -23.13
N GLU A 481 -23.03 -7.65 -22.68
CA GLU A 481 -24.17 -7.42 -23.57
C GLU A 481 -24.06 -6.08 -24.31
N ALA A 482 -23.57 -5.03 -23.63
CA ALA A 482 -23.30 -3.74 -24.25
C ALA A 482 -22.18 -3.82 -25.32
N HIS A 483 -21.11 -4.56 -25.03
CA HIS A 483 -20.02 -4.80 -25.99
C HIS A 483 -20.48 -5.60 -27.21
N SER A 484 -21.28 -6.65 -27.02
CA SER A 484 -21.89 -7.42 -28.12
C SER A 484 -22.78 -6.53 -29.00
N ALA A 485 -23.65 -5.72 -28.38
CA ALA A 485 -24.50 -4.78 -29.11
C ALA A 485 -23.68 -3.77 -29.92
N TYR A 486 -22.57 -3.26 -29.35
CA TYR A 486 -21.66 -2.37 -30.07
C TYR A 486 -21.00 -3.05 -31.28
N LYS A 487 -20.53 -4.30 -31.13
CA LYS A 487 -19.95 -5.08 -32.25
C LYS A 487 -20.96 -5.39 -33.35
N GLU A 488 -22.23 -5.51 -32.99
CA GLU A 488 -23.35 -5.69 -33.94
C GLU A 488 -23.84 -4.36 -34.56
N ASN A 489 -23.11 -3.25 -34.37
CA ASN A 489 -23.48 -1.90 -34.82
C ASN A 489 -24.79 -1.35 -34.23
N ARG A 490 -25.25 -1.91 -33.09
CA ARG A 490 -26.40 -1.40 -32.33
C ARG A 490 -25.91 -0.40 -31.27
N HIS A 491 -25.40 0.74 -31.75
CA HIS A 491 -24.70 1.73 -30.92
C HIS A 491 -25.59 2.35 -29.83
N ASP A 492 -26.84 2.68 -30.14
CA ASP A 492 -27.75 3.29 -29.17
C ASP A 492 -28.11 2.33 -28.01
N GLU A 493 -28.32 1.06 -28.32
CA GLU A 493 -28.56 0.00 -27.34
C GLU A 493 -27.34 -0.21 -26.43
N ALA A 494 -26.15 -0.22 -27.03
CA ALA A 494 -24.89 -0.29 -26.30
C ALA A 494 -24.71 0.94 -25.39
N ALA A 495 -24.97 2.15 -25.91
CA ALA A 495 -24.87 3.39 -25.15
C ALA A 495 -25.85 3.41 -23.97
N MET A 496 -27.08 2.93 -24.15
CA MET A 496 -28.08 2.82 -23.09
C MET A 496 -27.61 1.91 -21.95
N LYS A 497 -27.04 0.74 -22.29
CA LYS A 497 -26.50 -0.23 -21.33
C LYS A 497 -25.26 0.30 -20.63
N TYR A 498 -24.32 0.90 -21.36
CA TYR A 498 -23.13 1.52 -20.76
C TYR A 498 -23.50 2.67 -19.86
N LEU A 499 -24.48 3.50 -20.22
CA LEU A 499 -24.96 4.58 -19.37
C LEU A 499 -25.56 4.07 -18.06
N PHE A 500 -26.37 3.02 -18.12
CA PHE A 500 -26.89 2.39 -16.90
C PHE A 500 -25.76 1.88 -16.00
N MET A 501 -24.77 1.18 -16.57
CA MET A 501 -23.62 0.70 -15.80
C MET A 501 -22.70 1.84 -15.32
N ALA A 502 -22.63 2.95 -16.04
CA ALA A 502 -21.86 4.15 -15.68
C ALA A 502 -22.45 4.84 -14.43
N GLU A 503 -23.79 4.90 -14.31
CA GLU A 503 -24.50 5.40 -13.12
C GLU A 503 -24.31 4.50 -11.89
N LEU A 504 -24.12 3.19 -12.07
CA LEU A 504 -23.72 2.28 -10.99
C LEU A 504 -22.26 2.47 -10.55
N GLY A 505 -21.47 3.24 -11.29
CA GLY A 505 -20.09 3.57 -10.96
C GLY A 505 -19.02 2.72 -11.66
N TYR A 506 -19.37 1.94 -12.69
CA TYR A 506 -18.36 1.20 -13.46
C TYR A 506 -17.53 2.15 -14.33
N GLU A 507 -16.23 2.26 -14.03
CA GLU A 507 -15.28 3.09 -14.80
C GLU A 507 -15.25 2.72 -16.29
N VAL A 508 -15.21 1.43 -16.61
CA VAL A 508 -15.18 0.92 -17.99
C VAL A 508 -16.44 1.28 -18.78
N ALA A 509 -17.58 1.37 -18.09
CA ALA A 509 -18.82 1.78 -18.73
C ALA A 509 -18.83 3.28 -19.02
N GLN A 510 -18.28 4.09 -18.10
CA GLN A 510 -18.13 5.53 -18.27
C GLN A 510 -17.22 5.85 -19.47
N THR A 511 -16.09 5.15 -19.61
CA THR A 511 -15.17 5.35 -20.75
C THR A 511 -15.77 4.90 -22.06
N ASN A 512 -16.41 3.72 -22.10
CA ASN A 512 -17.04 3.21 -23.31
C ASN A 512 -18.21 4.09 -23.76
N LEU A 513 -19.04 4.57 -22.83
CA LEU A 513 -20.09 5.53 -23.15
C LEU A 513 -19.50 6.83 -23.69
N ALA A 514 -18.51 7.40 -23.00
CA ALA A 514 -17.89 8.65 -23.41
C ALA A 514 -17.28 8.53 -24.81
N PHE A 515 -16.65 7.38 -25.12
CA PHE A 515 -16.11 7.08 -26.43
C PHE A 515 -17.18 7.02 -27.55
N ILE A 516 -18.31 6.37 -27.31
CA ILE A 516 -19.43 6.29 -28.28
C ILE A 516 -20.00 7.70 -28.54
N LEU A 517 -20.14 8.50 -27.49
CA LEU A 517 -20.65 9.87 -27.56
C LEU A 517 -19.69 10.82 -28.28
N ASP A 518 -18.38 10.71 -28.00
CA ASP A 518 -17.30 11.53 -28.62
C ASP A 518 -17.29 11.36 -30.15
N ARG A 519 -17.61 10.16 -30.64
CA ARG A 519 -17.73 9.87 -32.07
C ARG A 519 -19.09 10.21 -32.69
N GLY A 520 -20.09 10.52 -31.86
CA GLY A 520 -21.45 10.77 -32.32
C GLY A 520 -22.15 9.54 -32.90
N GLU A 521 -21.76 8.32 -32.49
CA GLU A 521 -22.34 7.07 -33.00
C GLU A 521 -23.73 6.77 -32.40
N ALA A 522 -24.04 7.29 -31.21
CA ALA A 522 -25.34 7.16 -30.55
C ALA A 522 -26.24 8.36 -30.88
N THR A 523 -27.02 8.24 -31.95
CA THR A 523 -27.83 9.34 -32.51
C THR A 523 -29.31 9.30 -32.11
N ALA A 524 -29.88 8.11 -31.88
CA ALA A 524 -31.30 7.98 -31.56
C ALA A 524 -31.59 8.18 -30.07
N LEU A 525 -30.63 7.84 -29.18
CA LEU A 525 -30.83 7.93 -27.73
C LEU A 525 -30.86 9.37 -27.19
N PHE A 526 -30.02 10.24 -27.76
CA PHE A 526 -29.92 11.64 -27.37
C PHE A 526 -30.32 12.52 -28.54
N SER A 527 -31.63 12.69 -28.74
CA SER A 527 -32.17 13.59 -29.76
C SER A 527 -31.92 15.05 -29.34
N GLY A 528 -30.72 15.57 -29.62
CA GLY A 528 -30.30 16.93 -29.29
C GLY A 528 -29.14 17.41 -30.18
N PRO A 529 -28.77 18.70 -30.09
CA PRO A 529 -27.59 19.22 -30.79
C PRO A 529 -26.32 18.48 -30.34
N LYS A 530 -25.34 18.34 -31.25
CA LYS A 530 -24.08 17.58 -31.02
C LYS A 530 -23.36 18.01 -29.74
N ASP A 531 -23.48 19.28 -29.35
CA ASP A 531 -22.84 19.84 -28.16
C ASP A 531 -23.29 19.18 -26.85
N ASN A 532 -24.57 18.77 -26.75
CA ASN A 532 -25.10 18.06 -25.58
C ASN A 532 -24.47 16.66 -25.42
N ASN A 533 -24.11 16.00 -26.53
CA ASN A 533 -23.43 14.71 -26.47
C ASN A 533 -22.00 14.85 -25.97
N LEU A 534 -21.30 15.93 -26.34
CA LEU A 534 -19.96 16.24 -25.85
C LEU A 534 -19.97 16.62 -24.37
N GLU A 535 -20.96 17.37 -23.89
CA GLU A 535 -21.14 17.64 -22.45
C GLU A 535 -21.32 16.34 -21.64
N ARG A 536 -22.14 15.41 -22.15
CA ARG A 536 -22.33 14.09 -21.53
C ARG A 536 -21.07 13.22 -21.59
N ALA A 537 -20.34 13.28 -22.70
CA ALA A 537 -19.06 12.59 -22.84
C ALA A 537 -18.03 13.14 -21.85
N PHE A 538 -17.91 14.47 -21.76
CA PHE A 538 -17.06 15.18 -20.81
C PHE A 538 -17.32 14.75 -19.37
N LEU A 539 -18.59 14.73 -18.95
CA LEU A 539 -18.97 14.29 -17.61
C LEU A 539 -18.51 12.85 -17.32
N ASN A 540 -18.66 11.94 -18.28
CA ASN A 540 -18.24 10.55 -18.11
C ASN A 540 -16.72 10.38 -18.15
N TRP A 541 -16.00 11.15 -18.99
CA TRP A 541 -14.54 11.23 -18.94
C TRP A 541 -14.05 11.72 -17.58
N GLN A 542 -14.69 12.76 -17.02
CA GLN A 542 -14.37 13.28 -15.69
C GLN A 542 -14.60 12.23 -14.60
N ARG A 543 -15.75 11.54 -14.62
CA ARG A 543 -16.05 10.45 -13.68
C ARG A 543 -15.02 9.32 -13.77
N SER A 544 -14.62 8.92 -14.97
CA SER A 544 -13.59 7.89 -15.17
C SER A 544 -12.20 8.35 -14.72
N ALA A 545 -11.82 9.61 -15.00
CA ALA A 545 -10.55 10.19 -14.57
C ALA A 545 -10.44 10.29 -13.04
N ASN A 546 -11.55 10.54 -12.34
CA ASN A 546 -11.64 10.54 -10.88
C ASN A 546 -11.50 9.13 -10.29
N GLN A 547 -11.82 8.09 -11.07
CA GLN A 547 -11.55 6.68 -10.74
C GLN A 547 -10.14 6.23 -11.17
N GLU A 548 -9.26 7.18 -11.47
CA GLU A 548 -7.84 6.97 -11.79
C GLU A 548 -7.57 6.24 -13.11
N TYR A 549 -8.48 6.34 -14.09
CA TYR A 549 -8.16 5.88 -15.45
C TYR A 549 -7.29 6.91 -16.19
N PRO A 550 -6.06 6.55 -16.62
CA PRO A 550 -5.10 7.52 -17.14
C PRO A 550 -5.52 8.14 -18.47
N ALA A 551 -6.07 7.35 -19.40
CA ALA A 551 -6.44 7.84 -20.72
C ALA A 551 -7.65 8.79 -20.67
N ALA A 552 -8.63 8.53 -19.78
CA ALA A 552 -9.71 9.48 -19.53
C ALA A 552 -9.18 10.83 -19.02
N ARG A 553 -8.12 10.83 -18.23
CA ARG A 553 -7.53 12.06 -17.70
C ARG A 553 -6.81 12.87 -18.78
N VAL A 554 -6.20 12.21 -19.76
CA VAL A 554 -5.66 12.86 -20.96
C VAL A 554 -6.79 13.43 -21.79
N LYS A 555 -7.86 12.65 -22.05
CA LYS A 555 -9.05 13.12 -22.76
C LYS A 555 -9.70 14.33 -22.09
N LEU A 556 -9.78 14.35 -20.76
CA LEU A 556 -10.28 15.50 -20.02
C LEU A 556 -9.42 16.75 -20.27
N GLY A 557 -8.10 16.59 -20.35
CA GLY A 557 -7.19 17.66 -20.76
C GLY A 557 -7.46 18.14 -22.19
N ASP A 558 -7.67 17.22 -23.13
CA ASP A 558 -7.99 17.53 -24.54
C ASP A 558 -9.31 18.32 -24.63
N TYR A 559 -10.32 17.94 -23.84
CA TYR A 559 -11.62 18.62 -23.81
C TYR A 559 -11.50 20.08 -23.35
N TYR A 560 -10.77 20.34 -22.27
CA TYR A 560 -10.50 21.71 -21.82
C TYR A 560 -9.63 22.50 -22.80
N TYR A 561 -8.69 21.82 -23.48
CA TYR A 561 -7.80 22.47 -24.44
C TYR A 561 -8.55 22.91 -25.70
N TYR A 562 -9.44 22.07 -26.24
CA TYR A 562 -10.22 22.34 -27.46
C TYR A 562 -11.58 22.99 -27.20
N GLY A 563 -12.07 23.03 -25.95
CA GLY A 563 -13.41 23.52 -25.61
C GLY A 563 -14.53 22.57 -26.07
N LEU A 564 -14.33 21.25 -25.93
CA LEU A 564 -15.33 20.25 -26.29
C LEU A 564 -16.32 20.09 -25.13
N GLY A 565 -17.59 20.49 -25.32
CA GLY A 565 -18.63 20.42 -24.28
C GLY A 565 -18.33 21.24 -23.01
N THR A 566 -17.32 22.11 -23.07
CA THR A 566 -16.88 23.01 -21.99
C THR A 566 -16.23 24.25 -22.61
N GLU A 567 -16.06 25.32 -21.82
CA GLU A 567 -15.28 26.48 -22.25
C GLU A 567 -13.78 26.14 -22.34
N VAL A 568 -13.07 26.83 -23.25
CA VAL A 568 -11.62 26.63 -23.43
C VAL A 568 -10.87 27.11 -22.19
N ASP A 569 -10.19 26.20 -21.50
CA ASP A 569 -9.35 26.50 -20.34
C ASP A 569 -8.03 25.72 -20.39
N HIS A 570 -7.00 26.38 -20.93
CA HIS A 570 -5.66 25.82 -21.02
C HIS A 570 -5.01 25.58 -19.64
N SER A 571 -5.39 26.31 -18.60
CA SER A 571 -4.83 26.11 -17.25
C SER A 571 -5.31 24.80 -16.63
N LEU A 572 -6.61 24.50 -16.79
CA LEU A 572 -7.19 23.23 -16.38
C LEU A 572 -6.69 22.07 -17.24
N ALA A 573 -6.52 22.27 -18.56
CA ALA A 573 -5.91 21.28 -19.44
C ALA A 573 -4.50 20.89 -18.96
N PHE A 574 -3.64 21.89 -18.69
CA PHE A 574 -2.30 21.68 -18.14
C PHE A 574 -2.34 20.89 -16.83
N SER A 575 -3.23 21.25 -15.90
CA SER A 575 -3.37 20.58 -14.61
C SER A 575 -3.72 19.08 -14.76
N ASN A 576 -4.59 18.75 -15.72
CA ASN A 576 -5.02 17.38 -15.99
C ASN A 576 -3.91 16.55 -16.63
N TYR A 577 -3.22 17.08 -17.65
CA TYR A 577 -2.06 16.40 -18.24
C TYR A 577 -0.94 16.21 -17.23
N LYS A 578 -0.63 17.23 -16.43
CA LYS A 578 0.36 17.14 -15.35
C LYS A 578 0.01 16.04 -14.36
N THR A 579 -1.25 15.97 -13.93
CA THR A 579 -1.67 14.90 -13.01
C THR A 579 -1.56 13.51 -13.66
N ALA A 580 -1.84 13.39 -14.96
CA ALA A 580 -1.66 12.14 -15.69
C ALA A 580 -0.18 11.71 -15.78
N VAL A 581 0.74 12.65 -15.98
CA VAL A 581 2.19 12.39 -15.93
C VAL A 581 2.63 12.01 -14.52
N ASP A 582 2.29 12.81 -13.51
CA ASP A 582 2.78 12.62 -12.13
C ASP A 582 2.27 11.30 -11.51
N ARG A 583 1.03 10.89 -11.81
CA ARG A 583 0.42 9.67 -11.24
C ARG A 583 0.69 8.41 -12.07
N HIS A 584 0.67 8.51 -13.39
CA HIS A 584 0.62 7.33 -14.28
C HIS A 584 1.75 7.28 -15.32
N GLY A 585 2.48 8.38 -15.54
CA GLY A 585 3.59 8.42 -16.49
C GLY A 585 3.18 8.18 -17.94
N VAL A 586 2.03 8.72 -18.37
CA VAL A 586 1.49 8.52 -19.73
C VAL A 586 2.28 9.35 -20.76
N ALA A 587 2.81 8.68 -21.79
CA ALA A 587 3.65 9.33 -22.81
C ALA A 587 2.88 10.40 -23.63
N GLN A 588 1.60 10.17 -23.94
CA GLN A 588 0.76 11.16 -24.62
C GLN A 588 0.59 12.44 -23.79
N ALA A 589 0.39 12.32 -22.46
CA ALA A 589 0.31 13.47 -21.57
C ALA A 589 1.64 14.24 -21.51
N MET A 590 2.78 13.53 -21.50
CA MET A 590 4.11 14.15 -21.57
C MET A 590 4.28 14.93 -22.87
N PHE A 591 3.88 14.35 -24.00
CA PHE A 591 3.93 15.02 -25.29
C PHE A 591 3.04 16.29 -25.29
N ASN A 592 1.81 16.19 -24.80
CA ASN A 592 0.89 17.33 -24.73
C ASN A 592 1.44 18.44 -23.81
N LEU A 593 2.03 18.11 -22.65
CA LEU A 593 2.71 19.11 -21.81
C LEU A 593 3.91 19.75 -22.51
N GLY A 594 4.69 18.96 -23.24
CA GLY A 594 5.80 19.46 -24.05
C GLY A 594 5.32 20.49 -25.07
N TYR A 595 4.21 20.19 -25.74
CA TYR A 595 3.56 21.09 -26.68
C TYR A 595 3.03 22.36 -26.02
N MET A 596 2.36 22.27 -24.87
CA MET A 596 1.89 23.45 -24.14
C MET A 596 3.05 24.37 -23.70
N HIS A 597 4.18 23.81 -23.29
CA HIS A 597 5.38 24.58 -22.96
C HIS A 597 6.07 25.19 -24.21
N GLU A 598 5.97 24.55 -25.37
CA GLU A 598 6.49 25.06 -26.64
C GLU A 598 5.68 26.28 -27.11
N VAL A 599 4.35 26.20 -27.05
CA VAL A 599 3.44 27.26 -27.50
C VAL A 599 3.33 28.39 -26.46
N GLY A 600 3.25 28.05 -25.17
CA GLY A 600 3.00 29.01 -24.10
C GLY A 600 1.53 29.38 -23.88
N GLU A 601 0.62 28.44 -24.16
CA GLU A 601 -0.83 28.60 -23.91
C GLU A 601 -1.20 28.09 -22.52
N GLY A 602 -1.84 28.94 -21.71
CA GLY A 602 -2.20 28.63 -20.31
C GLY A 602 -1.03 28.60 -19.32
N ILE A 603 0.21 28.71 -19.81
CA ILE A 603 1.46 28.68 -19.04
C ILE A 603 2.54 29.49 -19.75
N THR A 604 3.60 29.86 -19.04
CA THR A 604 4.75 30.55 -19.64
C THR A 604 5.50 29.62 -20.61
N ARG A 605 5.80 30.13 -21.80
CA ARG A 605 6.60 29.44 -22.81
C ARG A 605 8.00 29.10 -22.28
N ASP A 606 8.36 27.81 -22.31
CA ASP A 606 9.67 27.29 -21.91
C ASP A 606 10.11 26.16 -22.83
N LEU A 607 11.00 26.49 -23.78
CA LEU A 607 11.49 25.54 -24.79
C LEU A 607 12.38 24.44 -24.19
N TYR A 608 13.07 24.69 -23.08
CA TYR A 608 13.92 23.67 -22.45
C TYR A 608 13.07 22.62 -21.75
N LEU A 609 12.02 23.07 -21.07
CA LEU A 609 11.07 22.17 -20.43
C LEU A 609 10.25 21.40 -21.47
N ALA A 610 9.85 22.06 -22.57
CA ALA A 610 9.22 21.40 -23.72
C ALA A 610 10.09 20.25 -24.27
N LYS A 611 11.37 20.53 -24.54
CA LYS A 611 12.34 19.52 -24.97
C LYS A 611 12.42 18.35 -23.98
N ARG A 612 12.51 18.65 -22.69
CA ARG A 612 12.60 17.64 -21.63
C ARG A 612 11.37 16.72 -21.64
N PHE A 613 10.18 17.27 -21.76
CA PHE A 613 8.95 16.47 -21.81
C PHE A 613 8.88 15.61 -23.08
N TYR A 614 9.33 16.10 -24.23
CA TYR A 614 9.46 15.27 -25.43
C TYR A 614 10.50 14.15 -25.26
N ASP A 615 11.66 14.44 -24.67
CA ASP A 615 12.67 13.42 -24.37
C ASP A 615 12.10 12.36 -23.38
N GLN A 616 11.36 12.79 -22.36
CA GLN A 616 10.68 11.90 -21.40
C GLN A 616 9.62 11.02 -22.07
N ALA A 617 8.83 11.57 -23.01
CA ALA A 617 7.84 10.80 -23.74
C ALA A 617 8.50 9.65 -24.52
N ILE A 618 9.66 9.89 -25.14
CA ILE A 618 10.46 8.89 -25.86
C ILE A 618 10.96 7.78 -24.92
N GLU A 619 11.39 8.14 -23.71
CA GLU A 619 11.88 7.15 -22.72
C GLU A 619 10.75 6.26 -22.19
N HIS A 620 9.53 6.79 -22.09
CA HIS A 620 8.38 6.10 -21.51
C HIS A 620 7.67 5.14 -22.47
N SER A 621 7.52 5.49 -23.75
CA SER A 621 6.86 4.61 -24.73
C SER A 621 7.58 4.61 -26.08
N GLN A 622 7.66 3.44 -26.70
CA GLN A 622 8.19 3.28 -28.05
C GLN A 622 7.31 3.99 -29.08
N ASP A 623 5.99 4.03 -28.86
CA ASP A 623 5.03 4.66 -29.79
C ASP A 623 5.23 6.18 -29.87
N ALA A 624 5.67 6.79 -28.77
CA ALA A 624 5.95 8.22 -28.70
C ALA A 624 7.26 8.61 -29.40
N TYR A 625 8.10 7.64 -29.82
CA TYR A 625 9.41 7.92 -30.42
C TYR A 625 9.30 8.81 -31.65
N MET A 626 8.46 8.43 -32.63
CA MET A 626 8.39 9.14 -33.90
C MET A 626 7.77 10.55 -33.75
N PRO A 627 6.60 10.72 -33.11
CA PRO A 627 6.01 12.05 -32.92
C PRO A 627 6.90 12.99 -32.10
N ALA A 628 7.46 12.52 -30.98
CA ALA A 628 8.32 13.34 -30.14
C ALA A 628 9.64 13.69 -30.84
N LYS A 629 10.19 12.80 -31.67
CA LYS A 629 11.39 13.13 -32.44
C LYS A 629 11.11 14.20 -33.49
N LEU A 630 9.97 14.13 -34.18
CA LEU A 630 9.54 15.17 -35.12
C LEU A 630 9.34 16.51 -34.39
N ALA A 631 8.67 16.51 -33.23
CA ALA A 631 8.51 17.70 -32.40
C ALA A 631 9.86 18.29 -31.95
N LEU A 632 10.81 17.45 -31.53
CA LEU A 632 12.17 17.89 -31.19
C LEU A 632 12.92 18.47 -32.40
N THR A 633 12.74 17.92 -33.60
CA THR A 633 13.33 18.49 -34.81
C THR A 633 12.71 19.83 -35.19
N LYS A 634 11.38 19.96 -35.06
CA LYS A 634 10.65 21.22 -35.22
C LYS A 634 11.18 22.26 -34.22
N LEU A 635 11.26 21.89 -32.94
CA LEU A 635 11.76 22.75 -31.86
C LEU A 635 13.20 23.23 -32.13
N ALA A 636 14.07 22.35 -32.63
CA ALA A 636 15.43 22.70 -33.03
C ALA A 636 15.47 23.70 -34.20
N VAL A 637 14.59 23.54 -35.19
CA VAL A 637 14.47 24.47 -36.31
C VAL A 637 13.96 25.84 -35.83
N VAL A 638 12.91 25.86 -35.00
CA VAL A 638 12.37 27.11 -34.40
C VAL A 638 13.44 27.83 -33.58
N PHE A 639 14.17 27.11 -32.73
CA PHE A 639 15.27 27.69 -31.95
C PHE A 639 16.36 28.28 -32.84
N TYR A 640 16.73 27.59 -33.92
CA TYR A 640 17.73 28.08 -34.88
C TYR A 640 17.25 29.33 -35.61
N LEU A 641 15.97 29.39 -36.02
CA LEU A 641 15.38 30.58 -36.63
C LEU A 641 15.33 31.77 -35.67
N GLU A 642 15.01 31.54 -34.39
CA GLU A 642 15.02 32.60 -33.37
C GLU A 642 16.43 33.14 -33.10
N GLU A 643 17.45 32.28 -33.06
CA GLU A 643 18.84 32.71 -32.92
C GLU A 643 19.36 33.44 -34.17
N LEU A 644 18.94 33.02 -35.37
CA LEU A 644 19.22 33.76 -36.60
C LEU A 644 18.63 35.17 -36.53
N ASN A 645 17.38 35.32 -36.08
CA ASN A 645 16.72 36.63 -35.96
C ASN A 645 17.36 37.57 -34.92
N LYS A 646 18.11 37.03 -33.94
CA LYS A 646 18.86 37.83 -32.96
C LYS A 646 20.23 38.29 -33.46
N LEU A 647 20.73 37.74 -34.57
CA LEU A 647 22.02 38.15 -35.11
C LEU A 647 21.92 39.57 -35.67
N PRO A 648 22.81 40.49 -35.25
CA PRO A 648 22.81 41.87 -35.75
C PRO A 648 23.10 41.94 -37.26
N LEU A 649 23.62 40.87 -37.86
CA LEU A 649 23.87 40.75 -39.29
C LEU A 649 22.59 40.90 -40.13
N ILE A 650 21.43 40.42 -39.66
CA ILE A 650 20.16 40.57 -40.39
C ILE A 650 19.72 42.03 -40.38
N SER A 651 19.72 42.67 -39.21
CA SER A 651 19.45 44.10 -39.10
C SER A 651 20.47 44.97 -39.85
N PHE A 652 21.70 44.49 -40.00
CA PHE A 652 22.77 45.15 -40.74
C PHE A 652 22.62 44.96 -42.26
N LEU A 653 22.29 43.76 -42.73
CA LEU A 653 22.04 43.45 -44.14
C LEU A 653 20.77 44.16 -44.65
N GLU A 654 19.74 44.24 -43.83
CA GLU A 654 18.50 44.96 -44.10
C GLU A 654 18.73 46.49 -44.16
N LYS A 655 19.68 47.01 -43.38
CA LYS A 655 20.15 48.42 -43.44
C LYS A 655 21.11 48.71 -44.58
N THR A 656 21.95 47.77 -45.00
CA THR A 656 23.07 48.02 -45.93
C THR A 656 22.79 47.61 -47.37
N ILE A 657 21.97 46.60 -47.59
CA ILE A 657 21.70 46.02 -48.93
C ILE A 657 20.25 46.30 -49.38
N GLY A 658 19.39 46.81 -48.48
CA GLY A 658 17.99 47.11 -48.76
C GLY A 658 17.12 45.84 -48.92
N PRO A 659 15.81 45.95 -49.16
CA PRO A 659 14.81 44.89 -48.98
C PRO A 659 14.89 43.69 -49.96
N ARG A 660 15.98 43.57 -50.74
CA ARG A 660 16.21 42.47 -51.71
C ARG A 660 17.36 41.53 -51.33
N TRP A 661 17.90 41.64 -50.11
CA TRP A 661 18.97 40.79 -49.58
C TRP A 661 18.61 39.29 -49.55
N ASP A 662 17.32 38.99 -49.39
CA ASP A 662 16.70 37.68 -49.52
C ASP A 662 16.94 37.02 -50.90
N SER A 663 16.87 37.79 -51.99
CA SER A 663 17.10 37.28 -53.35
C SER A 663 18.57 36.93 -53.66
N ILE A 664 19.52 37.65 -53.06
CA ILE A 664 20.97 37.42 -53.23
C ILE A 664 21.43 36.20 -52.41
N LEU A 665 20.86 36.01 -51.23
CA LEU A 665 21.17 34.87 -50.36
C LEU A 665 20.67 33.54 -50.97
N MET A 666 19.50 33.56 -51.63
CA MET A 666 18.94 32.39 -52.31
C MET A 666 19.74 31.99 -53.56
N SER A 667 20.30 32.94 -54.32
CA SER A 667 21.20 32.63 -55.45
C SER A 667 22.57 32.09 -55.00
N MET A 668 23.04 32.51 -53.83
CA MET A 668 24.29 32.01 -53.23
C MET A 668 24.10 30.60 -52.62
N ALA A 669 22.92 30.31 -52.07
CA ALA A 669 22.59 29.00 -51.52
C ALA A 669 22.46 27.90 -52.59
N SER A 670 22.08 28.23 -53.83
CA SER A 670 22.02 27.28 -54.95
C SER A 670 23.38 26.86 -55.51
N LEU A 671 24.47 27.56 -55.16
CA LEU A 671 25.83 27.30 -55.65
C LEU A 671 26.73 26.54 -54.65
N LEU A 672 26.22 26.20 -53.46
CA LEU A 672 26.93 25.38 -52.50
C LEU A 672 26.59 23.90 -52.72
N PRO A 673 27.54 23.03 -53.13
CA PRO A 673 27.31 21.60 -53.09
C PRO A 673 27.04 21.23 -51.62
N LEU A 674 25.98 20.45 -51.38
CA LEU A 674 25.65 19.85 -50.09
C LEU A 674 26.80 18.92 -49.65
N VAL A 675 27.87 19.50 -49.15
CA VAL A 675 28.83 18.82 -48.30
C VAL A 675 28.07 18.61 -47.00
N GLN A 676 27.80 17.34 -46.73
CA GLN A 676 27.21 16.86 -45.50
C GLN A 676 28.20 17.09 -44.35
N THR A 677 28.40 18.34 -43.95
CA THR A 677 29.14 18.68 -42.75
C THR A 677 28.28 18.26 -41.57
N ARG A 678 28.58 17.08 -41.02
CA ARG A 678 28.19 16.77 -39.65
C ARG A 678 28.86 17.79 -38.74
N SER A 679 28.14 18.84 -38.36
CA SER A 679 28.53 19.72 -37.27
C SER A 679 28.37 18.96 -35.95
N ASN A 680 29.36 18.12 -35.63
CA ASN A 680 29.62 17.75 -34.24
C ASN A 680 30.28 18.95 -33.54
N THR A 681 29.55 20.04 -33.36
CA THR A 681 29.94 21.13 -32.45
C THR A 681 29.13 21.05 -31.17
N VAL A 682 29.13 19.86 -30.57
CA VAL A 682 29.02 19.77 -29.12
C VAL A 682 30.44 19.51 -28.65
N ASN A 683 31.09 20.55 -28.10
CA ASN A 683 32.40 20.43 -27.48
C ASN A 683 32.44 19.16 -26.62
N PHE A 684 33.53 18.39 -26.67
CA PHE A 684 33.68 17.12 -25.93
C PHE A 684 33.26 17.26 -24.45
N PHE A 685 33.47 18.44 -23.88
CA PHE A 685 33.10 18.83 -22.52
C PHE A 685 31.61 19.17 -22.30
N MET A 686 30.88 19.59 -23.32
CA MET A 686 29.43 19.88 -23.26
C MET A 686 28.58 18.62 -23.52
N ARG A 687 29.15 17.62 -24.20
CA ARG A 687 28.45 16.37 -24.53
C ARG A 687 28.41 15.38 -23.36
N ARG A 688 29.26 15.58 -22.34
CA ARG A 688 29.43 14.67 -21.21
C ARG A 688 29.20 15.42 -19.91
N SER A 689 28.44 14.83 -19.00
CA SER A 689 28.23 15.42 -17.67
C SER A 689 29.57 15.53 -16.93
N GLY A 690 29.73 16.52 -16.03
CA GLY A 690 30.94 16.67 -15.20
C GLY A 690 31.43 15.35 -14.56
N PRO A 691 30.54 14.48 -14.04
CA PRO A 691 30.90 13.15 -13.56
C PRO A 691 31.51 12.21 -14.62
N GLU A 692 31.05 12.26 -15.88
CA GLU A 692 31.63 11.46 -16.98
C GLU A 692 33.01 11.97 -17.41
N LEU A 693 33.23 13.28 -17.41
CA LEU A 693 34.55 13.87 -17.68
C LEU A 693 35.55 13.53 -16.57
N TRP A 694 35.11 13.54 -15.31
CA TRP A 694 35.94 13.03 -14.23
C TRP A 694 36.14 11.52 -14.35
N LYS A 695 35.17 10.75 -14.87
CA LYS A 695 35.29 9.30 -15.06
C LYS A 695 36.39 8.94 -16.06
N THR A 696 36.66 9.74 -17.09
CA THR A 696 37.79 9.47 -18.02
C THR A 696 39.15 9.65 -17.34
N LEU A 697 39.30 10.66 -16.49
CA LEU A 697 40.52 10.90 -15.70
C LEU A 697 40.69 9.96 -14.50
N THR A 698 39.60 9.36 -14.04
CA THR A 698 39.57 8.64 -12.76
C THR A 698 39.32 7.15 -12.87
N SER A 699 38.85 6.68 -14.02
CA SER A 699 38.66 5.25 -14.29
C SER A 699 39.95 4.63 -14.78
N VAL A 700 40.20 3.40 -14.34
CA VAL A 700 41.36 2.59 -14.75
C VAL A 700 40.84 1.21 -15.11
N SER A 701 41.32 0.64 -16.21
CA SER A 701 41.00 -0.73 -16.60
C SER A 701 41.42 -1.73 -15.52
N LYS A 702 40.79 -2.92 -15.47
CA LYS A 702 41.13 -3.97 -14.49
C LYS A 702 42.62 -4.37 -14.54
N SER A 703 43.22 -4.32 -15.73
CA SER A 703 44.67 -4.49 -15.95
C SER A 703 45.50 -3.38 -15.28
N GLY A 704 45.12 -2.11 -15.48
CA GLY A 704 45.79 -0.98 -14.83
C GLY A 704 45.59 -0.92 -13.31
N GLN A 705 44.47 -1.46 -12.81
CA GLN A 705 44.24 -1.63 -11.37
C GLN A 705 45.18 -2.67 -10.76
N LYS A 706 45.43 -3.80 -11.44
CA LYS A 706 46.42 -4.80 -11.00
C LYS A 706 47.85 -4.24 -11.01
N LYS A 707 48.16 -3.28 -11.91
CA LYS A 707 49.46 -2.58 -11.97
C LYS A 707 49.58 -1.36 -11.04
N GLY A 708 48.66 -1.18 -10.08
CA GLY A 708 48.81 -0.17 -9.02
C GLY A 708 48.47 1.29 -9.41
N ARG A 709 48.02 1.56 -10.64
CA ARG A 709 47.63 2.92 -11.10
C ARG A 709 46.42 3.52 -10.37
N ARG A 710 45.80 2.77 -9.46
CA ARG A 710 44.71 3.25 -8.60
C ARG A 710 45.17 4.34 -7.62
N ASN A 711 46.44 4.29 -7.17
CA ASN A 711 46.95 5.18 -6.11
C ASN A 711 47.48 6.52 -6.64
N THR A 712 47.75 6.64 -7.94
CA THR A 712 48.22 7.88 -8.60
C THR A 712 47.07 8.77 -9.11
N ARG A 713 45.81 8.42 -8.83
CA ARG A 713 44.63 9.18 -9.27
C ARG A 713 44.56 10.56 -8.59
N GLN A 714 44.29 11.60 -9.37
CA GLN A 714 43.88 12.91 -8.85
C GLN A 714 42.44 12.85 -8.30
N PRO A 715 42.20 13.32 -7.05
CA PRO A 715 40.85 13.39 -6.52
C PRO A 715 40.03 14.45 -7.27
N ILE A 716 38.73 14.19 -7.41
CA ILE A 716 37.79 15.15 -8.02
C ILE A 716 37.76 16.39 -7.13
N ARG A 717 38.09 17.55 -7.70
CA ARG A 717 38.00 18.84 -6.99
C ARG A 717 36.60 19.43 -7.20
N PRO A 718 35.76 19.55 -6.15
CA PRO A 718 34.43 20.13 -6.29
C PRO A 718 34.53 21.65 -6.42
N LEU A 719 34.34 22.17 -7.62
CA LEU A 719 34.38 23.61 -7.92
C LEU A 719 33.23 24.38 -7.23
N ASN A 720 32.09 23.72 -6.98
CA ASN A 720 30.89 24.34 -6.41
C ASN A 720 30.88 24.40 -4.87
N ARG A 721 31.97 24.00 -4.20
CA ARG A 721 32.00 24.03 -2.72
C ARG A 721 32.03 25.46 -2.16
N PHE A 722 32.48 26.42 -2.96
CA PHE A 722 32.65 27.83 -2.56
C PHE A 722 31.55 28.77 -3.08
N TYR A 723 30.74 28.34 -4.04
CA TYR A 723 29.66 29.13 -4.62
C TYR A 723 28.31 28.49 -4.26
N ARG A 724 27.77 28.83 -3.09
CA ARG A 724 26.34 28.60 -2.80
C ARG A 724 25.58 29.87 -3.19
N ILE A 725 24.42 29.70 -3.81
CA ILE A 725 23.54 30.82 -4.16
C ILE A 725 23.15 31.54 -2.85
N GLY A 726 23.47 32.83 -2.74
CA GLY A 726 23.30 33.66 -1.54
C GLY A 726 24.48 33.69 -0.56
N SER A 727 25.59 32.98 -0.82
CA SER A 727 26.82 33.09 -0.01
C SER A 727 27.85 33.98 -0.70
N SER A 728 27.73 35.28 -0.48
CA SER A 728 28.72 36.34 -0.72
C SER A 728 28.97 37.03 0.63
N PRO A 729 30.05 37.82 0.84
CA PRO A 729 30.15 38.70 2.01
C PRO A 729 28.91 39.60 2.21
N MET A 730 28.09 39.80 1.18
CA MET A 730 26.71 40.29 1.30
C MET A 730 25.72 39.13 1.32
N LYS A 731 24.90 39.05 2.35
CA LYS A 731 23.84 38.03 2.49
C LYS A 731 22.61 38.42 1.66
N VAL A 732 22.50 37.81 0.49
CA VAL A 732 21.39 38.03 -0.43
C VAL A 732 20.34 36.93 -0.24
N GLU A 733 19.12 37.31 0.08
CA GLU A 733 17.97 36.43 0.24
C GLU A 733 17.16 36.37 -1.05
N PHE A 734 17.14 35.18 -1.63
CA PHE A 734 16.34 34.76 -2.77
C PHE A 734 15.13 33.98 -2.24
N ALA A 735 13.96 34.58 -2.35
CA ALA A 735 12.70 33.98 -1.92
C ALA A 735 12.45 32.65 -2.64
N GLY A 736 12.25 31.57 -1.88
CA GLY A 736 12.06 30.21 -2.37
C GLY A 736 13.34 29.40 -2.61
N LEU A 737 14.52 30.04 -2.66
CA LEU A 737 15.81 29.38 -2.90
C LEU A 737 16.63 29.20 -1.63
N ASN A 738 16.91 30.29 -0.91
CA ASN A 738 17.63 30.27 0.37
C ASN A 738 16.83 30.89 1.53
N ALA A 739 15.71 31.58 1.27
CA ALA A 739 14.74 32.06 2.26
C ALA A 739 13.32 31.54 1.94
N PRO A 740 12.47 31.25 2.94
CA PRO A 740 11.11 30.73 2.70
C PRO A 740 10.21 31.77 2.02
N MET A 741 9.41 31.34 1.05
CA MET A 741 8.50 32.20 0.30
C MET A 741 7.30 32.59 1.20
N ARG A 742 7.19 33.86 1.60
CA ARG A 742 6.07 34.36 2.43
C ARG A 742 4.99 34.90 1.51
N MET A 743 3.85 34.21 1.43
CA MET A 743 2.79 34.44 0.43
C MET A 743 2.01 35.77 0.56
N ASN A 744 2.28 36.62 1.56
CA ASN A 744 1.44 37.78 1.90
C ASN A 744 2.14 39.15 1.94
N GLN A 745 3.34 39.31 1.35
CA GLN A 745 3.98 40.63 1.25
C GLN A 745 4.54 40.86 -0.16
N ASP A 746 4.12 41.96 -0.79
CA ASP A 746 4.65 42.48 -2.06
C ASP A 746 6.06 43.07 -1.88
N GLN A 747 7.03 42.23 -1.51
CA GLN A 747 8.45 42.60 -1.54
C GLN A 747 9.15 41.76 -2.63
N GLY A 748 9.93 42.45 -3.47
CA GLY A 748 10.51 41.92 -4.69
C GLY A 748 11.35 40.64 -4.51
N LEU A 749 11.55 39.93 -5.62
CA LEU A 749 12.18 38.60 -5.72
C LEU A 749 13.61 38.47 -5.13
N LEU A 750 14.24 39.60 -4.78
CA LEU A 750 15.60 39.72 -4.24
C LEU A 750 15.58 40.74 -3.08
N SER A 751 16.04 40.32 -1.89
CA SER A 751 16.27 41.22 -0.77
C SER A 751 17.68 41.04 -0.21
N ILE A 752 18.34 42.13 0.17
CA ILE A 752 19.66 42.11 0.80
C ILE A 752 19.42 42.27 2.30
N ALA A 753 19.79 41.25 3.08
CA ALA A 753 19.66 41.32 4.53
C ALA A 753 20.78 42.19 5.11
N GLU A 754 20.44 43.17 5.96
CA GLU A 754 21.43 43.96 6.68
C GLU A 754 22.22 43.06 7.65
N GLN A 755 23.54 43.12 7.59
CA GLN A 755 24.44 42.32 8.42
C GLN A 755 25.18 43.22 9.40
N THR A 756 25.32 42.78 10.64
CA THR A 756 26.15 43.46 11.64
C THR A 756 27.63 43.28 11.33
N GLU A 757 28.48 44.24 11.73
CA GLU A 757 29.93 44.19 11.45
C GLU A 757 30.61 42.91 11.98
N ASP A 758 30.11 42.37 13.09
CA ASP A 758 30.61 41.13 13.70
C ASP A 758 30.30 39.90 12.86
N GLU A 759 29.11 39.82 12.24
CA GLU A 759 28.75 38.71 11.33
C GLU A 759 29.60 38.72 10.05
N ILE A 760 29.90 39.91 9.52
CA ILE A 760 30.78 40.06 8.36
C ILE A 760 32.20 39.63 8.73
N ARG A 761 32.70 40.04 9.90
CA ARG A 761 34.01 39.66 10.43
C ARG A 761 34.14 38.14 10.64
N ASP A 762 33.10 37.48 11.16
CA ASP A 762 33.09 36.03 11.35
C ASP A 762 33.01 35.26 10.02
N SER A 763 32.23 35.74 9.05
CA SER A 763 32.16 35.12 7.72
C SER A 763 33.50 35.21 6.99
N MET A 764 34.14 36.38 7.05
CA MET A 764 35.46 36.63 6.47
C MET A 764 36.55 35.87 7.23
N GLY A 765 36.44 35.78 8.56
CA GLY A 765 37.32 34.97 9.41
C GLY A 765 37.23 33.48 9.09
N GLY A 766 36.04 32.97 8.78
CA GLY A 766 35.82 31.60 8.32
C GLY A 766 36.46 31.32 6.96
N VAL A 767 36.30 32.23 6.00
CA VAL A 767 36.94 32.11 4.67
C VAL A 767 38.47 32.22 4.78
N LYS A 768 38.98 33.12 5.63
CA LYS A 768 40.41 33.32 5.89
C LYS A 768 41.03 32.10 6.59
N LYS A 769 40.38 31.51 7.58
CA LYS A 769 40.78 30.22 8.20
C LYS A 769 40.88 29.10 7.16
N ILE A 770 39.92 29.01 6.25
CA ILE A 770 39.88 27.98 5.20
C ILE A 770 41.00 28.18 4.16
N LEU A 771 41.39 29.43 3.90
CA LEU A 771 42.53 29.78 3.04
C LEU A 771 43.88 29.53 3.74
N GLU A 772 44.01 29.86 5.02
CA GLU A 772 45.21 29.60 5.84
C GLU A 772 45.43 28.09 6.10
N GLU A 773 44.36 27.30 6.17
CA GLU A 773 44.42 25.83 6.21
C GLU A 773 44.99 25.21 4.92
N LYS A 774 45.00 25.96 3.81
CA LYS A 774 45.46 25.51 2.50
C LYS A 774 46.99 25.55 2.37
N ASP A 775 47.65 26.46 3.08
CA ASP A 775 49.10 26.70 2.96
C ASP A 775 49.95 25.82 3.89
N THR A 776 49.37 25.24 4.94
CA THR A 776 50.09 24.29 5.82
C THR A 776 49.85 22.85 5.40
N GLY A 777 50.36 22.50 4.22
CA GLY A 777 50.44 21.14 3.70
C GLY A 777 51.36 20.23 4.51
N LYS A 778 50.97 19.92 5.75
CA LYS A 778 51.37 18.77 6.60
C LYS A 778 50.89 19.04 8.03
N LYS A 779 49.63 18.72 8.35
CA LYS A 779 49.20 18.55 9.74
C LYS A 779 48.87 17.09 10.00
N LYS A 780 49.75 16.43 10.78
CA LYS A 780 49.35 15.32 11.65
C LYS A 780 48.11 15.82 12.41
N ARG A 781 46.98 15.12 12.26
CA ARG A 781 45.74 15.44 12.95
C ARG A 781 45.96 15.34 14.46
N ASN A 782 46.25 16.45 15.11
CA ASN A 782 46.04 16.55 16.56
C ASN A 782 44.53 16.51 16.77
N ARG A 783 44.02 15.32 17.09
CA ARG A 783 42.63 15.15 17.53
C ARG A 783 42.49 15.90 18.86
N GLU A 784 41.65 16.92 18.90
CA GLU A 784 41.21 17.51 20.16
C GLU A 784 40.70 16.39 21.07
N LYS A 785 41.27 16.30 22.27
CA LYS A 785 40.87 15.29 23.26
C LYS A 785 39.69 15.87 24.04
N LEU A 786 38.49 15.35 23.82
CA LEU A 786 37.31 15.67 24.66
C LEU A 786 37.61 15.40 26.14
N HIS A 787 36.94 16.12 27.05
CA HIS A 787 37.05 15.87 28.49
C HIS A 787 36.60 14.43 28.81
N PRO A 788 37.24 13.68 29.74
CA PRO A 788 36.87 12.28 30.03
C PRO A 788 35.38 12.03 30.32
N MET A 789 34.67 12.99 30.92
CA MET A 789 33.23 12.90 31.20
C MET A 789 32.34 13.07 29.96
N GLU A 790 32.84 13.73 28.91
CA GLU A 790 32.12 14.00 27.66
C GLU A 790 32.45 13.00 26.57
N ARG A 791 33.37 12.07 26.83
CA ARG A 791 33.74 11.02 25.87
C ARG A 791 32.66 9.97 25.78
N GLY A 792 32.38 9.54 24.56
CA GLY A 792 31.61 8.32 24.32
C GLY A 792 32.42 7.06 24.65
N PHE A 793 31.86 5.89 24.33
CA PHE A 793 32.51 4.60 24.61
C PHE A 793 33.87 4.42 23.92
N SER A 794 34.14 5.17 22.84
CA SER A 794 35.38 5.10 22.08
C SER A 794 35.89 6.51 21.75
N GLY A 795 36.54 7.13 22.74
CA GLY A 795 37.22 8.42 22.58
C GLY A 795 36.27 9.52 22.11
N THR A 796 36.49 10.04 20.90
CA THR A 796 35.73 11.14 20.30
C THR A 796 34.48 10.69 19.53
N GLN A 797 34.10 9.41 19.59
CA GLN A 797 32.88 8.94 18.93
C GLN A 797 31.64 9.38 19.71
N LEU A 798 30.62 9.84 18.98
CA LEU A 798 29.31 10.25 19.52
C LEU A 798 28.56 9.11 20.24
N VAL A 799 28.94 7.86 19.99
CA VAL A 799 28.29 6.69 20.59
C VAL A 799 28.63 6.62 22.08
N GLY A 800 27.63 6.71 22.94
CA GLY A 800 27.76 6.73 24.40
C GLY A 800 28.00 8.11 24.98
N GLN A 801 28.07 9.16 24.16
CA GLN A 801 28.18 10.55 24.61
C GLN A 801 26.82 11.07 25.10
N LYS A 802 26.84 11.94 26.11
CA LYS A 802 25.68 12.70 26.59
C LYS A 802 25.41 13.86 25.61
N LEU A 803 24.23 13.89 24.99
CA LEU A 803 23.91 14.81 23.90
C LEU A 803 23.01 16.00 24.33
N GLY A 804 22.49 16.00 25.56
CA GLY A 804 21.60 17.05 26.08
C GLY A 804 20.11 16.72 25.89
N ALA A 805 19.23 17.70 26.06
CA ALA A 805 17.78 17.56 25.87
C ALA A 805 17.41 17.30 24.40
N PRO A 806 16.36 16.50 24.12
CA PRO A 806 15.89 16.33 22.75
C PRO A 806 15.24 17.64 22.25
N PRO A 807 15.21 17.87 20.93
CA PRO A 807 14.52 19.03 20.36
C PRO A 807 13.02 18.98 20.71
N PRO A 808 12.34 20.14 20.77
CA PRO A 808 10.92 20.19 21.09
C PRO A 808 10.10 19.45 20.04
N VAL A 809 9.13 18.67 20.50
CA VAL A 809 8.26 17.85 19.64
C VAL A 809 6.82 18.12 19.99
N ASP A 810 6.00 18.43 18.99
CA ASP A 810 4.55 18.66 19.11
C ASP A 810 4.19 19.76 20.15
N GLY A 811 5.05 20.78 20.30
CA GLY A 811 4.83 21.93 21.19
C GLY A 811 5.20 21.69 22.66
N VAL A 812 5.83 20.55 22.98
CA VAL A 812 6.32 20.22 24.33
C VAL A 812 7.85 20.30 24.36
N ASP A 813 8.37 21.06 25.33
CA ASP A 813 9.80 21.18 25.63
C ASP A 813 10.22 20.08 26.63
N PHE A 814 11.41 19.52 26.45
CA PHE A 814 11.93 18.37 27.21
C PHE A 814 13.23 18.71 27.95
N ASP A 815 13.27 19.87 28.62
CA ASP A 815 14.49 20.40 29.25
C ASP A 815 15.05 19.50 30.36
N ASP A 816 14.16 18.77 31.05
CA ASP A 816 14.53 17.82 32.11
C ASP A 816 15.02 16.45 31.58
N PHE A 817 15.04 16.23 30.27
CA PHE A 817 15.43 14.97 29.66
C PHE A 817 16.89 14.97 29.22
N GLU A 818 17.54 13.83 29.39
CA GLU A 818 18.88 13.57 28.88
C GLU A 818 18.84 12.54 27.76
N THR A 819 19.60 12.80 26.70
CA THR A 819 19.66 11.90 25.53
C THR A 819 21.04 11.28 25.34
N TYR A 820 21.04 9.99 25.00
CA TYR A 820 22.24 9.21 24.73
C TYR A 820 22.12 8.45 23.41
N CYS A 821 23.18 8.50 22.60
CA CYS A 821 23.26 7.73 21.36
C CYS A 821 23.90 6.35 21.60
N LEU A 822 23.13 5.27 21.48
CA LEU A 822 23.56 3.91 21.80
C LEU A 822 24.29 3.19 20.65
N GLU A 823 23.89 3.45 19.40
CA GLU A 823 24.51 2.88 18.19
C GLU A 823 24.33 3.83 17.01
N VAL A 824 25.38 4.00 16.20
CA VAL A 824 25.27 4.57 14.85
C VAL A 824 25.85 3.56 13.88
N LYS A 825 25.04 3.08 12.92
CA LYS A 825 25.49 2.14 11.88
C LYS A 825 24.98 2.50 10.50
N ARG A 826 25.71 2.05 9.48
CA ARG A 826 25.29 2.14 8.08
C ARG A 826 24.39 0.95 7.76
N THR A 827 23.17 1.22 7.33
CA THR A 827 22.21 0.23 6.83
C THR A 827 22.08 0.32 5.31
N SER A 828 21.65 -0.77 4.67
CA SER A 828 21.34 -0.76 3.24
C SER A 828 20.01 -1.44 2.99
N ASN A 829 19.12 -0.77 2.27
CA ASN A 829 17.82 -1.32 1.87
C ASN A 829 17.78 -1.42 0.35
N MET A 830 17.24 -2.52 -0.17
CA MET A 830 16.95 -2.65 -1.59
C MET A 830 15.65 -1.90 -1.89
N THR A 831 15.68 -0.98 -2.84
CA THR A 831 14.52 -0.23 -3.32
C THR A 831 14.33 -0.53 -4.80
N ASN A 832 13.09 -0.61 -5.27
CA ASN A 832 12.80 -0.90 -6.68
C ASN A 832 13.29 0.21 -7.62
N VAL A 833 13.38 1.46 -7.14
CA VAL A 833 13.72 2.64 -7.95
C VAL A 833 15.22 2.93 -7.97
N PHE A 834 15.89 2.92 -6.82
CA PHE A 834 17.30 3.33 -6.71
C PHE A 834 18.24 2.15 -6.46
N GLY A 835 17.73 0.92 -6.54
CA GLY A 835 18.46 -0.28 -6.16
C GLY A 835 18.86 -0.26 -4.69
N ARG A 836 20.10 -0.65 -4.37
CA ARG A 836 20.60 -0.73 -2.99
C ARG A 836 20.94 0.66 -2.44
N VAL A 837 20.03 1.23 -1.67
CA VAL A 837 20.20 2.55 -1.02
C VAL A 837 20.85 2.40 0.34
N HIS A 838 21.87 3.22 0.61
CA HIS A 838 22.54 3.27 1.91
C HIS A 838 22.03 4.39 2.79
N THR A 839 21.74 4.07 4.04
CA THR A 839 21.25 4.98 5.06
C THR A 839 22.13 4.88 6.31
N MET A 840 22.20 5.95 7.08
CA MET A 840 22.68 5.89 8.47
C MET A 840 21.48 5.67 9.38
N SER A 841 21.59 4.70 10.29
CA SER A 841 20.65 4.50 11.38
C SER A 841 21.31 4.81 12.71
N ALA A 842 20.66 5.61 13.55
CA ALA A 842 21.08 5.93 14.90
C ALA A 842 20.03 5.41 15.90
N LEU A 843 20.45 4.58 16.85
CA LEU A 843 19.64 4.13 17.99
C LEU A 843 19.88 5.10 19.15
N VAL A 844 18.83 5.78 19.59
CA VAL A 844 18.87 6.83 20.62
C VAL A 844 17.91 6.47 21.76
N VAL A 845 18.32 6.78 22.99
CA VAL A 845 17.49 6.73 24.20
C VAL A 845 17.43 8.11 24.84
N THR A 846 16.27 8.50 25.35
CA THR A 846 15.97 9.79 25.96
C THR A 846 15.24 9.55 27.27
N GLY A 847 15.61 10.18 28.38
CA GLY A 847 14.90 9.97 29.65
C GLY A 847 15.23 11.01 30.71
N ASN A 848 14.37 11.15 31.71
CA ASN A 848 14.45 12.19 32.73
C ASN A 848 15.11 11.72 34.05
N GLY A 849 15.62 10.49 34.10
CA GLY A 849 16.22 9.91 35.31
C GLY A 849 15.23 9.63 36.46
N ARG A 850 13.92 9.75 36.23
CA ARG A 850 12.84 9.54 37.22
C ARG A 850 11.79 8.51 36.76
N GLY A 851 12.21 7.53 35.96
CA GLY A 851 11.35 6.46 35.46
C GLY A 851 10.71 6.73 34.10
N LEU A 852 10.76 7.96 33.56
CA LEU A 852 10.28 8.24 32.20
C LEU A 852 11.43 8.17 31.20
N ALA A 853 11.31 7.28 30.21
CA ALA A 853 12.27 7.18 29.12
C ALA A 853 11.62 6.73 27.82
N GLY A 854 12.24 7.04 26.70
CA GLY A 854 11.86 6.59 25.37
C GLY A 854 13.08 6.18 24.56
N TYR A 855 12.92 5.27 23.61
CA TYR A 855 14.00 4.93 22.67
C TYR A 855 13.47 4.72 21.26
N ALA A 856 14.27 5.08 20.27
CA ALA A 856 13.90 4.94 18.86
C ALA A 856 15.13 4.82 17.95
N VAL A 857 14.87 4.38 16.71
CA VAL A 857 15.87 4.34 15.63
C VAL A 857 15.55 5.42 14.61
N GLY A 858 16.38 6.46 14.56
CA GLY A 858 16.34 7.46 13.51
C GLY A 858 17.13 7.01 12.28
N LYS A 859 16.62 7.31 11.08
CA LYS A 859 17.29 7.02 9.81
C LYS A 859 17.47 8.30 9.01
N ALA A 860 18.59 8.38 8.30
CA ALA A 860 18.89 9.46 7.36
C ALA A 860 19.78 8.98 6.20
N PRO A 861 19.96 9.78 5.14
CA PRO A 861 20.92 9.48 4.08
C PRO A 861 22.36 9.33 4.62
N ILE A 862 23.20 8.56 3.92
CA ILE A 862 24.52 8.12 4.40
C ILE A 862 25.44 9.24 4.93
N HIS A 863 25.36 10.43 4.35
CA HIS A 863 26.23 11.57 4.70
C HIS A 863 25.72 12.44 5.85
N ARG A 864 24.53 12.15 6.40
CA ARG A 864 23.89 12.96 7.45
C ARG A 864 23.68 12.14 8.73
N THR A 865 24.76 11.85 9.45
CA THR A 865 24.72 11.10 10.72
C THR A 865 24.01 11.87 11.83
N THR A 866 24.25 13.18 11.94
CA THR A 866 23.63 14.04 12.95
C THR A 866 22.11 14.11 12.78
N THR A 867 21.62 14.21 11.55
CA THR A 867 20.17 14.19 11.30
C THR A 867 19.54 12.85 11.64
N ALA A 868 20.26 11.73 11.47
CA ALA A 868 19.75 10.43 11.91
C ALA A 868 19.57 10.39 13.44
N ILE A 869 20.46 11.04 14.19
CA ILE A 869 20.39 11.16 15.65
C ILE A 869 19.22 12.06 16.05
N ILE A 870 19.09 13.25 15.45
CA ILE A 870 17.99 14.19 15.71
C ILE A 870 16.62 13.54 15.43
N ASN A 871 16.50 12.85 14.28
CA ASN A 871 15.29 12.09 13.96
C ASN A 871 15.03 10.99 15.01
N GLY A 872 16.09 10.37 15.52
CA GLY A 872 16.01 9.38 16.60
C GLY A 872 15.54 9.99 17.91
N MET A 873 16.06 11.17 18.30
CA MET A 873 15.63 11.92 19.48
C MET A 873 14.15 12.27 19.39
N GLY A 874 13.70 12.89 18.29
CA GLY A 874 12.30 13.27 18.14
C GLY A 874 11.33 12.07 18.16
N MET A 875 11.75 10.93 17.58
CA MET A 875 10.95 9.70 17.67
C MET A 875 10.97 9.05 19.05
N ALA A 876 12.06 9.17 19.81
CA ALA A 876 12.17 8.65 21.17
C ALA A 876 11.31 9.47 22.15
N SER A 877 11.31 10.80 22.01
CA SER A 877 10.45 11.70 22.79
C SER A 877 8.97 11.46 22.57
N ARG A 878 8.55 11.02 21.38
CA ARG A 878 7.16 10.59 21.12
C ARG A 878 6.81 9.22 21.71
N LYS A 879 7.81 8.41 22.06
CA LYS A 879 7.65 7.02 22.51
C LYS A 879 8.18 6.83 23.93
N ILE A 880 7.77 7.73 24.83
CA ILE A 880 8.11 7.64 26.24
C ILE A 880 7.24 6.57 26.89
N PHE A 881 7.86 5.79 27.78
CA PHE A 881 7.24 4.82 28.66
C PHE A 881 7.69 5.09 30.09
N HIS A 882 6.85 4.69 31.05
CA HIS A 882 7.11 4.82 32.47
C HIS A 882 7.57 3.47 33.04
N VAL A 883 8.66 3.48 33.80
CA VAL A 883 9.19 2.34 34.55
C VAL A 883 9.15 2.69 36.02
N GLU A 884 8.40 1.92 36.80
CA GLU A 884 8.36 2.07 38.25
C GLU A 884 9.64 1.52 38.89
N LEU A 885 10.28 2.36 39.70
CA LEU A 885 11.55 2.02 40.35
C LEU A 885 11.31 1.70 41.83
N HIS A 886 11.71 0.50 42.25
CA HIS A 886 11.71 0.11 43.65
C HIS A 886 12.70 1.00 44.42
N GLU A 887 12.20 1.63 45.49
CA GLU A 887 12.92 2.65 46.28
C GLU A 887 13.51 3.80 45.45
N GLY A 888 12.97 4.05 44.24
CA GLY A 888 13.52 5.04 43.31
C GLY A 888 14.94 4.73 42.80
N ARG A 889 15.40 3.47 42.90
CA ARG A 889 16.79 3.09 42.55
C ARG A 889 16.98 1.79 41.79
N THR A 890 16.12 0.79 41.96
CA THR A 890 16.31 -0.55 41.37
C THR A 890 14.99 -1.12 40.85
N ILE A 891 15.03 -2.32 40.29
CA ILE A 891 13.87 -3.06 39.77
C ILE A 891 13.17 -3.82 40.91
N TYR A 892 11.87 -4.08 40.76
CA TYR A 892 11.10 -4.86 41.74
C TYR A 892 11.47 -6.35 41.73
N GLN A 893 11.64 -6.92 40.55
CA GLN A 893 11.76 -8.37 40.34
C GLN A 893 12.93 -8.70 39.40
N ASP A 894 13.58 -9.83 39.66
CA ASP A 894 14.54 -10.43 38.73
C ASP A 894 13.80 -10.96 37.50
N PHE A 895 14.30 -10.69 36.30
CA PHE A 895 13.59 -11.09 35.09
C PHE A 895 14.50 -11.61 33.99
N TYR A 896 13.94 -12.52 33.19
CA TYR A 896 14.46 -12.99 31.92
C TYR A 896 13.70 -12.32 30.77
N ALA A 897 14.44 -11.82 29.78
CA ALA A 897 13.84 -11.34 28.54
C ALA A 897 14.66 -11.74 27.32
N GLU A 898 13.97 -12.18 26.27
CA GLU A 898 14.58 -12.60 25.01
C GLU A 898 14.01 -11.78 23.86
N CYS A 899 14.89 -11.25 23.02
CA CYS A 899 14.51 -10.68 21.74
C CYS A 899 15.43 -11.25 20.67
N ARG A 900 14.86 -12.01 19.73
CA ARG A 900 15.61 -12.76 18.71
C ARG A 900 16.60 -13.72 19.40
N ASN A 901 17.89 -13.63 19.08
CA ASN A 901 18.95 -14.44 19.69
C ASN A 901 19.67 -13.71 20.83
N THR A 902 19.13 -12.61 21.36
CA THR A 902 19.73 -11.88 22.48
C THR A 902 18.89 -12.14 23.73
N ARG A 903 19.54 -12.67 24.77
CA ARG A 903 18.93 -13.02 26.06
C ARG A 903 19.48 -12.12 27.13
N VAL A 904 18.61 -11.61 27.99
CA VAL A 904 18.93 -10.67 29.06
C VAL A 904 18.43 -11.23 30.37
N PHE A 905 19.31 -11.33 31.35
CA PHE A 905 19.02 -11.73 32.72
C PHE A 905 19.34 -10.56 33.63
N ALA A 906 18.31 -9.96 34.22
CA ALA A 906 18.44 -8.82 35.11
C ALA A 906 18.21 -9.25 36.55
N GLN A 907 19.12 -8.83 37.44
CA GLN A 907 19.08 -9.14 38.87
C GLN A 907 19.13 -7.86 39.70
N ARG A 908 18.23 -7.74 40.67
CA ARG A 908 18.21 -6.65 41.66
C ARG A 908 19.43 -6.75 42.56
N ARG A 909 19.92 -5.59 43.02
CA ARG A 909 21.14 -5.50 43.84
C ARG A 909 20.97 -4.53 45.01
N PRO A 910 21.67 -4.80 46.14
CA PRO A 910 21.58 -3.95 47.32
C PRO A 910 22.14 -2.55 47.04
N ARG A 911 21.79 -1.61 47.92
CA ARG A 911 22.13 -0.19 47.76
C ARG A 911 23.66 0.01 47.69
N GLY A 912 24.11 0.75 46.69
CA GLY A 912 25.52 1.09 46.50
C GLY A 912 26.32 0.05 45.70
N PHE A 913 25.65 -0.96 45.13
CA PHE A 913 26.28 -1.93 44.24
C PHE A 913 26.63 -1.34 42.88
N GLY A 914 25.83 -0.38 42.40
CA GLY A 914 26.03 0.28 41.11
C GLY A 914 25.55 -0.52 39.89
N LEU A 915 25.81 0.04 38.71
CA LEU A 915 25.40 -0.53 37.42
C LEU A 915 26.47 -1.48 36.87
N THR A 916 26.18 -2.79 36.87
CA THR A 916 27.05 -3.81 36.28
C THR A 916 26.32 -4.52 35.14
N CYS A 917 26.31 -3.85 33.99
CA CYS A 917 25.64 -4.33 32.79
C CYS A 917 26.45 -3.99 31.54
N HIS A 918 25.96 -4.42 30.37
CA HIS A 918 26.57 -4.05 29.10
C HIS A 918 26.59 -2.52 28.93
N PRO A 919 27.64 -1.89 28.36
CA PRO A 919 27.79 -0.42 28.36
C PRO A 919 26.58 0.36 27.80
N ARG A 920 25.84 -0.22 26.85
CA ARG A 920 24.61 0.40 26.30
C ARG A 920 23.45 0.33 27.29
N LEU A 921 23.34 -0.75 28.07
CA LEU A 921 22.34 -0.87 29.12
C LEU A 921 22.65 0.07 30.29
N ILE A 922 23.93 0.35 30.57
CA ILE A 922 24.33 1.37 31.56
C ILE A 922 23.70 2.71 31.19
N LYS A 923 23.84 3.14 29.93
CA LYS A 923 23.24 4.41 29.46
C LYS A 923 21.71 4.42 29.44
N ILE A 924 21.08 3.26 29.24
CA ILE A 924 19.62 3.14 29.38
C ILE A 924 19.21 3.25 30.86
N CYS A 925 19.96 2.63 31.77
CA CYS A 925 19.72 2.72 33.20
C CYS A 925 19.92 4.17 33.70
N GLU A 926 20.96 4.87 33.23
CA GLU A 926 21.17 6.30 33.50
C GLU A 926 20.00 7.15 33.00
N ALA A 927 19.52 6.93 31.77
CA ALA A 927 18.38 7.67 31.21
C ALA A 927 17.06 7.42 31.98
N ILE A 928 16.84 6.20 32.47
CA ILE A 928 15.65 5.83 33.26
C ILE A 928 15.77 6.29 34.72
N GLY A 929 16.97 6.25 35.32
CA GLY A 929 17.20 6.53 36.75
C GLY A 929 17.50 5.29 37.61
N ILE A 930 17.80 4.14 36.99
CA ILE A 930 18.22 2.92 37.72
C ILE A 930 19.66 3.09 38.18
N LYS A 931 19.93 2.82 39.47
CA LYS A 931 21.24 2.98 40.12
C LYS A 931 21.93 1.66 40.45
N ASP A 932 21.18 0.66 40.91
CA ASP A 932 21.72 -0.62 41.38
C ASP A 932 21.10 -1.79 40.62
N ILE A 933 21.85 -2.43 39.70
CA ILE A 933 21.37 -3.60 38.95
C ILE A 933 22.56 -4.39 38.39
N TYR A 934 22.42 -5.73 38.37
CA TYR A 934 23.32 -6.62 37.64
C TYR A 934 22.59 -7.18 36.43
N VAL A 935 23.16 -7.01 35.23
CA VAL A 935 22.53 -7.55 34.00
C VAL A 935 23.53 -8.37 33.21
N LYS A 936 23.20 -9.65 33.03
CA LYS A 936 23.94 -10.57 32.17
C LYS A 936 23.26 -10.69 30.82
N VAL A 937 24.04 -10.58 29.75
CA VAL A 937 23.57 -10.72 28.37
C VAL A 937 24.19 -11.96 27.75
N GLU A 938 23.37 -12.80 27.13
CA GLU A 938 23.77 -14.00 26.41
C GLU A 938 23.29 -13.97 24.94
N GLY A 939 23.91 -14.81 24.10
CA GLY A 939 23.62 -14.88 22.67
C GLY A 939 24.24 -13.73 21.87
N SER A 940 23.44 -13.05 21.03
CA SER A 940 23.92 -11.97 20.15
C SER A 940 24.12 -10.65 20.90
N THR A 941 25.31 -10.46 21.46
CA THR A 941 25.65 -9.25 22.25
C THR A 941 25.85 -7.98 21.41
N LYS A 942 26.04 -8.13 20.10
CA LYS A 942 26.30 -7.01 19.17
C LYS A 942 25.03 -6.45 18.52
N ASN A 943 23.89 -7.12 18.64
CA ASN A 943 22.63 -6.59 18.12
C ASN A 943 21.98 -5.67 19.16
N TYR A 944 22.41 -4.40 19.19
CA TYR A 944 21.99 -3.47 20.24
C TYR A 944 20.50 -3.13 20.19
N LEU A 945 19.85 -3.18 19.02
CA LEU A 945 18.40 -2.99 18.93
C LEU A 945 17.62 -4.13 19.61
N ALA A 946 18.03 -5.38 19.41
CA ALA A 946 17.42 -6.51 20.10
C ALA A 946 17.75 -6.50 21.60
N LEU A 947 18.98 -6.12 21.96
CA LEU A 947 19.41 -5.97 23.35
C LEU A 947 18.56 -4.93 24.11
N THR A 948 18.38 -3.75 23.51
CA THR A 948 17.58 -2.66 24.10
C THR A 948 16.11 -3.05 24.21
N HIS A 949 15.54 -3.65 23.16
CA HIS A 949 14.16 -4.11 23.19
C HIS A 949 13.94 -5.21 24.23
N ALA A 950 14.80 -6.23 24.31
CA ALA A 950 14.68 -7.29 25.32
C ALA A 950 14.71 -6.69 26.73
N PHE A 951 15.66 -5.81 27.02
CA PHE A 951 15.80 -5.20 28.33
C PHE A 951 14.59 -4.32 28.71
N VAL A 952 14.12 -3.46 27.79
CA VAL A 952 12.95 -2.60 28.05
C VAL A 952 11.66 -3.42 28.17
N THR A 953 11.47 -4.46 27.36
CA THR A 953 10.30 -5.35 27.50
C THR A 953 10.29 -6.02 28.88
N GLY A 954 11.44 -6.47 29.38
CA GLY A 954 11.52 -7.04 30.72
C GLY A 954 11.28 -6.02 31.84
N LEU A 955 11.70 -4.75 31.67
CA LEU A 955 11.38 -3.68 32.61
C LEU A 955 9.88 -3.35 32.64
N LEU A 956 9.21 -3.34 31.49
CA LEU A 956 7.79 -3.03 31.37
C LEU A 956 6.86 -4.14 31.90
N ASN A 957 7.36 -5.38 31.95
CA ASN A 957 6.60 -6.53 32.45
C ASN A 957 6.69 -6.70 33.98
N GLN A 958 7.31 -5.75 34.69
CA GLN A 958 7.46 -5.83 36.14
C GLN A 958 6.13 -5.58 36.85
N GLU A 959 5.90 -6.32 37.93
CA GLU A 959 4.77 -6.11 38.83
C GLU A 959 5.28 -5.49 40.13
N THR A 960 4.51 -4.57 40.70
CA THR A 960 4.79 -4.07 42.04
C THR A 960 4.53 -5.16 43.08
N HIS A 961 5.14 -5.04 44.26
CA HIS A 961 4.86 -5.96 45.37
C HIS A 961 3.36 -6.01 45.70
N GLN A 962 2.64 -4.90 45.53
CA GLN A 962 1.20 -4.81 45.76
C GLN A 962 0.40 -5.56 44.69
N GLN A 963 0.67 -5.31 43.41
CA GLN A 963 0.01 -6.02 42.30
C GLN A 963 0.25 -7.53 42.37
N LEU A 964 1.45 -7.94 42.78
CA LEU A 964 1.78 -9.33 43.00
C LEU A 964 0.95 -9.96 44.13
N ALA A 965 0.87 -9.27 45.28
CA ALA A 965 0.08 -9.72 46.43
C ALA A 965 -1.39 -9.91 46.06
N GLU A 966 -1.97 -8.97 45.32
CA GLU A 966 -3.36 -9.02 44.85
C GLU A 966 -3.61 -10.16 43.87
N ARG A 967 -2.74 -10.32 42.86
CA ARG A 967 -2.90 -11.38 41.87
C ARG A 967 -2.83 -12.78 42.49
N LYS A 968 -1.97 -12.96 43.50
CA LYS A 968 -1.74 -14.26 44.14
C LYS A 968 -2.63 -14.53 45.35
N GLY A 969 -3.20 -13.48 45.95
CA GLY A 969 -3.92 -13.60 47.22
C GLY A 969 -3.00 -14.03 48.37
N LEU A 970 -1.74 -13.56 48.37
CA LEU A 970 -0.71 -13.94 49.35
C LEU A 970 0.08 -12.72 49.84
N HIS A 971 0.62 -12.80 51.05
CA HIS A 971 1.55 -11.78 51.58
C HIS A 971 2.91 -11.87 50.88
N VAL A 972 3.44 -10.73 50.43
CA VAL A 972 4.81 -10.63 49.94
C VAL A 972 5.72 -10.32 51.12
N VAL A 973 6.68 -11.20 51.39
CA VAL A 973 7.57 -11.13 52.56
C VAL A 973 9.02 -10.92 52.13
N GLU A 974 9.68 -9.93 52.71
CA GLU A 974 11.11 -9.69 52.56
C GLU A 974 11.88 -10.25 53.77
N MET A 975 12.97 -10.97 53.51
CA MET A 975 13.90 -11.47 54.52
C MET A 975 15.27 -10.83 54.29
N SER A 976 15.54 -9.73 54.98
CA SER A 976 16.77 -8.96 54.79
C SER A 976 17.87 -9.38 55.79
N PRO A 977 19.15 -9.46 55.36
CA PRO A 977 20.27 -9.74 56.26
C PRO A 977 20.43 -8.68 57.37
N SER A 978 20.05 -7.43 57.09
CA SER A 978 20.05 -6.33 58.07
C SER A 978 19.07 -6.55 59.22
N ARG A 979 18.03 -7.34 59.02
CA ARG A 979 17.05 -7.73 60.05
C ARG A 979 17.29 -9.14 60.58
N HIS A 980 18.49 -9.68 60.43
CA HIS A 980 18.81 -11.07 60.79
C HIS A 980 17.84 -12.09 60.17
N PHE A 981 17.39 -11.82 58.94
CA PHE A 981 16.42 -12.63 58.18
C PHE A 981 15.05 -12.79 58.84
N LEU A 982 14.67 -11.90 59.76
CA LEU A 982 13.29 -11.85 60.26
C LEU A 982 12.32 -11.46 59.13
N PRO A 983 11.19 -12.17 58.95
CA PRO A 983 10.23 -11.89 57.89
C PRO A 983 9.55 -10.54 58.10
N GLN A 984 9.54 -9.71 57.05
CA GLN A 984 8.78 -8.47 56.99
C GLN A 984 7.74 -8.54 55.88
N ILE A 985 6.47 -8.31 56.21
CA ILE A 985 5.42 -8.16 55.19
C ILE A 985 5.63 -6.83 54.48
N VAL A 986 5.87 -6.88 53.18
CA VAL A 986 6.08 -5.71 52.31
C VAL A 986 4.78 -5.30 51.60
N ALA A 987 3.93 -6.28 51.27
CA ALA A 987 2.62 -6.03 50.69
C ALA A 987 1.62 -7.12 51.12
N SER A 988 0.36 -6.72 51.27
CA SER A 988 -0.77 -7.59 51.54
C SER A 988 -1.88 -7.35 50.50
N PRO A 989 -2.62 -8.39 50.09
CA PRO A 989 -3.74 -8.20 49.17
C PRO A 989 -4.80 -7.31 49.83
N ILE A 990 -5.25 -6.28 49.11
CA ILE A 990 -6.32 -5.37 49.58
C ILE A 990 -7.67 -5.80 48.99
N SER A 991 -7.68 -6.13 47.70
CA SER A 991 -8.90 -6.44 46.93
C SER A 991 -9.18 -7.93 46.79
N ALA A 992 -8.15 -8.77 46.83
CA ALA A 992 -8.27 -10.22 46.71
C ALA A 992 -8.33 -10.89 48.09
N GLU A 993 -9.10 -11.98 48.20
CA GLU A 993 -9.13 -12.79 49.42
C GLU A 993 -7.79 -13.52 49.64
N LEU A 994 -7.34 -13.54 50.90
CA LEU A 994 -6.09 -14.19 51.29
C LEU A 994 -6.27 -15.71 51.29
N LYS A 995 -5.41 -16.43 50.55
CA LYS A 995 -5.44 -17.90 50.49
C LYS A 995 -5.07 -18.52 51.85
N THR A 996 -5.80 -19.56 52.25
CA THR A 996 -5.52 -20.39 53.43
C THR A 996 -4.61 -21.57 53.10
N GLU A 997 -3.96 -22.17 54.10
CA GLU A 997 -2.97 -23.25 53.90
C GLU A 997 -3.50 -24.46 53.11
N GLU A 998 -4.80 -24.74 53.21
CA GLU A 998 -5.47 -25.84 52.50
C GLU A 998 -5.57 -25.61 50.97
N THR A 999 -5.52 -24.36 50.54
CA THR A 999 -5.66 -23.95 49.12
C THR A 999 -4.32 -23.66 48.44
N LEU A 1000 -3.20 -23.83 49.16
CA LEU A 1000 -1.85 -23.56 48.66
C LEU A 1000 -1.33 -24.72 47.79
N GLU A 1001 -0.97 -24.41 46.56
CA GLU A 1001 -0.28 -25.34 45.67
C GLU A 1001 1.23 -25.39 45.97
N ALA A 1002 1.90 -26.49 45.65
CA ALA A 1002 3.35 -26.62 45.84
C ALA A 1002 4.17 -25.58 45.04
N LEU A 1003 3.62 -25.08 43.93
CA LEU A 1003 4.19 -24.02 43.11
C LEU A 1003 4.12 -22.62 43.78
N ASP A 1004 3.19 -22.43 44.72
CA ASP A 1004 3.04 -21.16 45.45
C ASP A 1004 4.07 -21.02 46.60
N ARG A 1005 4.87 -22.06 46.89
CA ARG A 1005 5.97 -22.05 47.88
C ARG A 1005 7.35 -21.71 47.28
N LEU A 1006 7.43 -21.27 46.03
CA LEU A 1006 8.69 -20.96 45.34
C LEU A 1006 9.26 -19.60 45.76
N ASN A 1007 10.60 -19.49 45.77
CA ASN A 1007 11.27 -18.20 45.91
C ASN A 1007 10.84 -17.29 44.77
N LEU A 1008 10.53 -16.03 45.09
CA LEU A 1008 10.09 -15.02 44.13
C LEU A 1008 11.03 -14.91 42.92
N ASP A 1009 12.34 -15.05 43.18
CA ASP A 1009 13.40 -14.93 42.18
C ASP A 1009 13.42 -16.11 41.18
N ASP A 1010 12.89 -17.28 41.54
CA ASP A 1010 12.84 -18.48 40.69
C ASP A 1010 11.60 -18.47 39.77
N PHE A 1011 10.53 -17.78 40.20
CA PHE A 1011 9.24 -17.71 39.53
C PHE A 1011 9.30 -16.94 38.20
N TYR A 1012 9.95 -15.78 38.18
CA TYR A 1012 10.03 -14.89 37.00
C TYR A 1012 11.19 -15.22 36.04
N GLY A 1013 12.12 -16.07 36.46
CA GLY A 1013 13.17 -16.60 35.60
C GLY A 1013 12.71 -17.73 34.68
N GLU A 1014 11.46 -18.23 34.80
CA GLU A 1014 10.98 -19.48 34.19
C GLU A 1014 11.93 -20.68 34.49
N GLY A 1015 12.60 -20.68 35.64
CA GLY A 1015 13.65 -21.65 35.98
C GLY A 1015 14.95 -21.52 35.18
N ARG A 1016 15.14 -20.41 34.44
CA ARG A 1016 16.34 -20.14 33.62
C ARG A 1016 17.28 -19.19 34.35
N TYR A 1017 18.51 -19.67 34.58
CA TYR A 1017 19.57 -18.88 35.20
C TYR A 1017 20.66 -18.53 34.18
N PRO A 1018 21.35 -17.39 34.33
CA PRO A 1018 22.49 -17.08 33.47
C PRO A 1018 23.57 -18.16 33.59
N LEU A 1019 24.10 -18.60 32.46
CA LEU A 1019 25.14 -19.62 32.41
C LEU A 1019 26.43 -19.06 33.04
N ARG A 1020 26.74 -19.53 34.23
CA ARG A 1020 28.04 -19.27 34.89
C ARG A 1020 29.08 -20.20 34.29
N LYS A 1021 29.76 -19.75 33.23
CA LYS A 1021 30.93 -20.47 32.71
C LYS A 1021 31.99 -20.58 33.82
N PRO A 1022 32.58 -21.76 34.06
CA PRO A 1022 33.73 -21.85 34.94
C PRO A 1022 34.82 -20.91 34.42
N LYS A 1023 35.49 -20.20 35.32
CA LYS A 1023 36.61 -19.33 34.93
C LYS A 1023 37.66 -20.20 34.26
N ALA A 1024 38.07 -19.85 33.05
CA ALA A 1024 39.18 -20.53 32.39
C ALA A 1024 40.38 -20.47 33.33
N LEU A 1025 40.94 -21.63 33.65
CA LEU A 1025 42.13 -21.69 34.46
C LEU A 1025 43.25 -20.98 33.68
N PRO A 1026 44.04 -20.08 34.30
CA PRO A 1026 45.16 -19.44 33.63
C PRO A 1026 46.13 -20.50 33.11
N PHE A 1027 46.87 -20.24 32.02
CA PHE A 1027 47.76 -21.24 31.42
C PHE A 1027 48.77 -21.83 32.42
N PHE A 1028 49.18 -21.05 33.42
CA PHE A 1028 50.10 -21.47 34.45
C PHE A 1028 49.46 -22.36 35.52
N SER A 1029 48.14 -22.59 35.51
CA SER A 1029 47.46 -23.40 36.53
C SER A 1029 48.00 -24.84 36.63
N ASN A 1030 48.53 -25.36 35.51
CA ASN A 1030 49.02 -26.72 35.37
C ASN A 1030 50.57 -26.78 35.38
N LEU A 1031 51.26 -25.64 35.47
CA LEU A 1031 52.72 -25.63 35.62
C LEU A 1031 53.08 -26.15 37.01
N GLU A 1032 54.13 -26.98 37.10
CA GLU A 1032 54.61 -27.54 38.36
C GLU A 1032 54.81 -26.46 39.43
N GLY A 1033 55.45 -25.33 39.10
CA GLY A 1033 55.67 -24.25 40.05
C GLY A 1033 54.39 -23.62 40.63
N HIS A 1034 53.30 -23.59 39.87
CA HIS A 1034 52.01 -23.10 40.35
C HIS A 1034 51.26 -24.17 41.16
N LEU A 1035 51.35 -25.44 40.74
CA LEU A 1035 50.79 -26.57 41.48
C LEU A 1035 51.46 -26.70 42.85
N ASP A 1036 52.78 -26.54 42.91
CA ASP A 1036 53.58 -26.45 44.14
C ASP A 1036 53.13 -25.28 45.02
N ALA A 1037 52.92 -24.10 44.44
CA ALA A 1037 52.44 -22.93 45.17
C ALA A 1037 51.00 -23.11 45.69
N ARG A 1038 50.11 -23.78 44.93
CA ARG A 1038 48.75 -24.15 45.36
C ARG A 1038 48.80 -25.21 46.46
N TRP A 1039 49.68 -26.19 46.33
CA TRP A 1039 49.92 -27.22 47.33
C TRP A 1039 50.42 -26.63 48.64
N ARG A 1040 51.35 -25.65 48.57
CA ARG A 1040 51.80 -24.86 49.73
C ARG A 1040 50.68 -24.07 50.41
N LYS A 1041 49.65 -23.65 49.67
CA LYS A 1041 48.49 -22.89 50.17
C LYS A 1041 47.28 -23.77 50.51
N HIS A 1042 47.36 -25.09 50.31
CA HIS A 1042 46.21 -25.98 50.48
C HIS A 1042 45.86 -26.13 51.97
N PRO A 1043 44.60 -25.88 52.40
CA PRO A 1043 44.20 -25.93 53.82
C PRO A 1043 44.50 -27.27 54.50
N PHE A 1044 44.51 -28.37 53.73
CA PHE A 1044 44.73 -29.72 54.23
C PHE A 1044 46.21 -30.18 54.25
N ARG A 1045 47.18 -29.33 53.86
CA ARG A 1045 48.61 -29.66 54.01
C ARG A 1045 49.08 -29.52 55.47
N ASN A 1046 48.44 -28.65 56.25
CA ASN A 1046 48.67 -28.52 57.70
C ASN A 1046 47.95 -29.63 58.49
N GLN A 1047 48.11 -30.89 58.04
CA GLN A 1047 47.56 -32.08 58.70
C GLN A 1047 47.99 -32.19 60.16
N GLU A 1048 49.12 -31.61 60.58
CA GLU A 1048 49.47 -31.58 62.01
C GLU A 1048 48.41 -30.85 62.84
N SER A 1049 47.94 -29.67 62.45
CA SER A 1049 46.97 -28.90 63.27
C SER A 1049 45.59 -29.56 63.36
N THR A 1050 45.11 -30.14 62.26
CA THR A 1050 43.84 -30.87 62.21
C THR A 1050 43.93 -32.25 62.86
N MET A 1051 45.06 -32.95 62.70
CA MET A 1051 45.27 -34.26 63.32
C MET A 1051 45.59 -34.15 64.81
N ILE A 1052 46.28 -33.09 65.26
CA ILE A 1052 46.42 -32.75 66.68
C ILE A 1052 45.04 -32.50 67.30
N ARG A 1053 44.14 -31.79 66.60
CA ARG A 1053 42.74 -31.60 67.05
C ARG A 1053 41.97 -32.92 67.16
N LEU A 1054 42.05 -33.79 66.15
CA LEU A 1054 41.37 -35.09 66.14
C LEU A 1054 41.95 -36.09 67.15
N ILE A 1055 43.25 -36.01 67.46
CA ILE A 1055 43.91 -36.77 68.54
C ILE A 1055 43.51 -36.20 69.91
N ALA A 1056 43.42 -34.87 70.05
CA ALA A 1056 42.93 -34.22 71.27
C ALA A 1056 41.45 -34.54 71.55
N ASP A 1057 40.64 -34.68 70.50
CA ASP A 1057 39.23 -35.08 70.57
C ASP A 1057 39.05 -36.62 70.71
N ASN A 1058 40.14 -37.40 70.87
CA ASN A 1058 40.17 -38.87 71.00
C ASN A 1058 39.46 -39.65 69.88
N MET A 1059 39.22 -39.05 68.72
CA MET A 1059 38.50 -39.69 67.62
C MET A 1059 39.37 -40.67 66.80
N VAL A 1060 40.71 -40.65 66.95
CA VAL A 1060 41.64 -41.53 66.20
C VAL A 1060 42.84 -41.98 67.04
N PRO A 1061 43.26 -43.27 67.01
CA PRO A 1061 44.45 -43.75 67.75
C PRO A 1061 45.79 -43.29 67.12
N ARG A 1062 46.84 -43.16 67.95
CA ARG A 1062 48.17 -42.67 67.54
C ARG A 1062 48.92 -43.72 66.71
N TRP A 1063 49.20 -43.42 65.44
CA TRP A 1063 49.91 -44.35 64.56
C TRP A 1063 51.42 -44.40 64.85
N THR A 1064 52.00 -45.60 64.89
CA THR A 1064 53.46 -45.81 64.92
C THR A 1064 54.11 -45.37 63.59
N ARG A 1065 55.43 -45.10 63.61
CA ARG A 1065 56.17 -44.61 62.44
C ARG A 1065 56.10 -45.60 61.26
N ASP A 1066 56.17 -46.90 61.55
CA ASP A 1066 56.15 -47.95 60.53
C ASP A 1066 54.75 -48.17 59.95
N ALA A 1067 53.70 -48.05 60.78
CA ALA A 1067 52.31 -48.08 60.30
C ALA A 1067 51.98 -46.89 59.39
N ARG A 1068 52.57 -45.72 59.64
CA ARG A 1068 52.46 -44.55 58.76
C ARG A 1068 53.16 -44.76 57.41
N ALA A 1069 54.35 -45.36 57.41
CA ALA A 1069 55.08 -45.65 56.19
C ALA A 1069 54.36 -46.69 55.32
N ALA A 1070 53.90 -47.78 55.91
CA ALA A 1070 53.18 -48.86 55.20
C ALA A 1070 51.84 -48.39 54.61
N TRP A 1071 51.09 -47.55 55.34
CA TRP A 1071 49.86 -46.97 54.81
C TRP A 1071 50.12 -45.97 53.67
N ALA A 1072 51.20 -45.19 53.75
CA ALA A 1072 51.59 -44.26 52.70
C ALA A 1072 52.04 -45.00 51.42
N GLU A 1073 52.81 -46.08 51.55
CA GLU A 1073 53.18 -46.94 50.42
C GLU A 1073 51.97 -47.60 49.77
N GLN A 1074 51.09 -48.26 50.55
CA GLN A 1074 49.88 -48.86 50.00
C GLN A 1074 48.98 -47.84 49.29
N ARG A 1075 48.88 -46.62 49.84
CA ARG A 1075 48.09 -45.56 49.23
C ARG A 1075 48.72 -45.05 47.94
N ASN A 1076 50.05 -44.89 47.93
CA ASN A 1076 50.77 -44.48 46.73
C ASN A 1076 50.63 -45.53 45.62
N GLU A 1077 50.70 -46.82 45.96
CA GLU A 1077 50.51 -47.95 45.06
C GLU A 1077 49.07 -48.02 44.50
N ARG A 1078 48.05 -47.77 45.34
CA ARG A 1078 46.64 -47.66 44.90
C ARG A 1078 46.39 -46.45 43.99
N MET A 1079 47.15 -45.37 44.15
CA MET A 1079 47.03 -44.17 43.34
C MET A 1079 47.75 -44.29 41.99
N THR A 1080 48.91 -44.95 41.96
CA THR A 1080 49.63 -45.24 40.70
C THR A 1080 48.93 -46.30 39.87
N THR A 1081 48.28 -47.29 40.51
CA THR A 1081 47.43 -48.28 39.83
C THR A 1081 46.04 -47.75 39.44
N GLY A 1082 45.69 -46.52 39.86
CA GLY A 1082 44.44 -45.85 39.48
C GLY A 1082 43.18 -46.31 40.23
N VAL A 1083 43.34 -47.11 41.30
CA VAL A 1083 42.24 -47.57 42.17
C VAL A 1083 41.71 -46.42 43.04
N GLU A 1084 42.61 -45.55 43.52
CA GLU A 1084 42.24 -44.30 44.19
C GLU A 1084 42.62 -43.09 43.31
N PRO A 1085 41.72 -42.09 43.16
CA PRO A 1085 42.01 -40.93 42.32
C PRO A 1085 43.02 -40.00 42.99
N MET A 1086 43.95 -39.45 42.21
CA MET A 1086 44.79 -38.34 42.69
C MET A 1086 43.88 -37.18 43.13
N PRO A 1087 43.97 -36.69 44.39
CA PRO A 1087 43.10 -35.64 44.89
C PRO A 1087 43.48 -34.31 44.25
N LEU A 1088 42.92 -34.08 43.06
CA LEU A 1088 42.86 -32.78 42.41
C LEU A 1088 41.85 -31.96 43.21
N GLY A 1089 42.36 -31.08 44.06
CA GLY A 1089 41.59 -30.42 45.12
C GLY A 1089 40.21 -29.89 44.73
N ILE A 1090 39.27 -30.04 45.68
CA ILE A 1090 37.89 -29.51 45.77
C ILE A 1090 37.08 -29.60 44.46
N GLY A 1091 36.33 -30.69 44.32
CA GLY A 1091 35.10 -30.73 43.51
C GLY A 1091 35.11 -31.58 42.24
N LEU A 1092 36.14 -32.41 41.98
CA LEU A 1092 36.16 -33.31 40.82
C LEU A 1092 36.81 -34.65 41.18
N SER A 1093 36.00 -35.60 41.67
CA SER A 1093 36.35 -37.02 41.74
C SER A 1093 35.16 -37.84 41.25
N HIS A 1094 35.05 -38.03 39.92
CA HIS A 1094 34.20 -39.07 39.35
C HIS A 1094 34.96 -39.85 38.29
N VAL A 1095 34.99 -41.17 38.47
CA VAL A 1095 35.48 -42.17 37.53
C VAL A 1095 34.37 -42.41 36.51
N VAL A 1096 34.64 -42.21 35.22
CA VAL A 1096 33.77 -42.68 34.13
C VAL A 1096 34.43 -43.91 33.52
N PRO A 1097 33.89 -45.13 33.69
CA PRO A 1097 34.39 -46.29 32.99
C PRO A 1097 34.10 -46.16 31.49
N LYS A 1098 35.11 -46.48 30.67
CA LYS A 1098 35.04 -46.52 29.21
C LYS A 1098 34.03 -47.61 28.80
N LYS A 1099 32.93 -47.24 28.15
CA LYS A 1099 32.04 -48.23 27.48
C LYS A 1099 32.58 -48.45 26.06
N GLU A 1100 32.84 -49.72 25.75
CA GLU A 1100 33.10 -50.23 24.40
C GLU A 1100 31.74 -50.49 23.74
N ASP A 1101 31.39 -49.63 22.77
CA ASP A 1101 30.87 -49.94 21.42
C ASP A 1101 30.50 -48.62 20.72
#